data_AF-A0A3M7LLC1-F1
#
_entry.id   AF-A0A3M7LLC1-F1
#
_cell.length_a   1.000
_cell.length_b   1.000
_cell.length_c   1.000
_cell.angle_alpha   90.00
_cell.angle_beta   90.00
_cell.angle_gamma   90.00
#
_symmetry.space_group_name_H-M   'P 1'
#
loop_
_entity.id
_entity.type
_entity.pdbx_description
1 polymer ?
#
loop_
_entity_poly.entity_id
_entity_poly.type
_entity_poly.pdbx_seq_one_letter_code
_entity_poly.pdbx_strand_id
1 'polypeptide(L)'
;MAKSKIARHSKTIKRVHNSQNVISLNLTIPYKDSNSSQPKQIDVSHLLHLRNNKESEKVDSRTVFIRRFCEKANQYVSNGNSARTISSFYENLRSYIAFCDTVNVDPFTESGYLKFAGNDGELRHRIKMFSPSKRLWEYNNGDELGIKESTAPSMLTALRNALDWCGLPISDWALLHRGFVGENTPYKGYSDKEEKLLVTRLEALFFTVAPQLIAAKENNIPLPETLPFILALGKHEEVIQIPTSLEARITSRSKVGTAVNSGAAFNLTMGAAYHLLCFFTSLNDSNIRDIAHPIKVHTEERDKSLQVVKVSSHKPRANKAVDALLVGEQFDVDKRGGVKFIQLLERLSKLYGNSEDGSELLFTLNNHADVNHTFNLQEINKRLVNQLHLLSPYRAESLPWFKELFYAHRNQQTITLKKVINHLGRSIVHKELKATSKTKAGQGATNSAYCLLSCYTDLPLKGILLPLTYSEKDSNGNVTVSFKYRNGIGAFFKVPASDLAVIKEIEQYANEKANKQPKKYERLLLAKNRNDTPKDWEGISPISAELMRTWSVEPNHYYLSLQSSRWREMTSNQAYAEGGIQGAQSLLQNAKETLERSYLNGHPLLNKVILSQSIEVIENLDDETSLEQAKDIVVKRRGIPMLSHDEWEKKRTAGNAKTNPNGLTCNGQQAISDGKNTQRETNYAVGISLPCAEFDMCYKCQSAKAVDDVEAVYKLISYIDVLKETLDMYPDAKSDIHEKIEQFEYTLDGASDDVFDGAMKRFNSQSRHPRVSLDHALLSIY
;
A
#
# COMPACT_ATOMS: atom_id res chain seq x y z
N MET A 1 -1.90 -72.91 -76.13
CA MET A 1 -2.61 -71.78 -75.48
C MET A 1 -1.65 -71.05 -74.55
N ALA A 2 -1.48 -69.75 -74.75
CA ALA A 2 -0.37 -68.97 -74.19
C ALA A 2 -0.48 -68.80 -72.66
N LYS A 3 0.57 -69.22 -71.94
CA LYS A 3 0.69 -69.05 -70.48
C LYS A 3 1.16 -67.63 -70.15
N SER A 4 0.43 -66.96 -69.25
CA SER A 4 0.57 -65.54 -68.89
C SER A 4 1.87 -65.17 -68.15
N LYS A 5 2.30 -63.91 -68.34
CA LYS A 5 3.62 -63.30 -68.06
C LYS A 5 3.82 -62.74 -66.63
N ILE A 6 3.06 -63.12 -65.60
CA ILE A 6 3.16 -62.49 -64.25
C ILE A 6 3.71 -63.44 -63.17
N ALA A 7 4.04 -64.69 -63.50
CA ALA A 7 4.62 -65.66 -62.56
C ALA A 7 6.16 -65.58 -62.39
N ARG A 8 6.82 -64.46 -62.72
CA ARG A 8 8.31 -64.41 -62.77
C ARG A 8 9.05 -63.48 -61.80
N HIS A 9 8.39 -62.74 -60.91
CA HIS A 9 9.12 -62.02 -59.85
C HIS A 9 8.38 -62.03 -58.51
N SER A 10 8.53 -63.12 -57.76
CA SER A 10 8.34 -63.14 -56.32
C SER A 10 9.52 -62.45 -55.63
N LYS A 11 9.28 -61.31 -54.98
CA LYS A 11 10.09 -60.85 -53.83
C LYS A 11 9.17 -60.75 -52.63
N THR A 12 9.57 -61.41 -51.56
CA THR A 12 8.90 -61.50 -50.26
C THR A 12 8.64 -60.10 -49.71
N ILE A 13 7.38 -59.66 -49.66
CA ILE A 13 6.98 -58.44 -48.95
C ILE A 13 6.69 -58.82 -47.50
N LYS A 14 7.52 -58.34 -46.58
CA LYS A 14 7.25 -58.32 -45.14
C LYS A 14 5.90 -57.64 -44.91
N ARG A 15 4.98 -58.28 -44.19
CA ARG A 15 3.80 -57.60 -43.62
C ARG A 15 4.30 -56.51 -42.68
N VAL A 16 4.31 -55.27 -43.16
CA VAL A 16 4.42 -54.09 -42.31
C VAL A 16 3.05 -53.87 -41.70
N HIS A 17 2.96 -53.97 -40.37
CA HIS A 17 1.78 -53.57 -39.63
C HIS A 17 1.58 -52.07 -39.89
N ASN A 18 0.53 -51.71 -40.62
CA ASN A 18 0.27 -50.34 -41.02
C ASN A 18 -0.37 -49.59 -39.84
N SER A 19 0.44 -49.04 -38.94
CA SER A 19 0.02 -48.18 -37.82
C SER A 19 -0.02 -46.70 -38.22
N GLN A 20 -0.48 -46.38 -39.44
CA GLN A 20 -0.48 -45.02 -40.00
C GLN A 20 -1.89 -44.45 -40.28
N ASN A 21 -2.91 -44.89 -39.56
CA ASN A 21 -4.21 -44.21 -39.49
C ASN A 21 -4.64 -43.91 -38.04
N VAL A 22 -3.70 -43.43 -37.21
CA VAL A 22 -4.06 -42.67 -36.02
C VAL A 22 -3.90 -41.21 -36.39
N ILE A 23 -5.01 -40.52 -36.64
CA ILE A 23 -5.02 -39.05 -36.78
C ILE A 23 -4.42 -38.50 -35.48
N SER A 24 -3.26 -37.85 -35.58
CA SER A 24 -2.67 -37.09 -34.47
C SER A 24 -3.72 -36.12 -33.95
N LEU A 25 -4.18 -36.33 -32.72
CA LEU A 25 -5.05 -35.43 -31.99
C LEU A 25 -4.26 -34.15 -31.70
N ASN A 26 -4.27 -33.20 -32.64
CA ASN A 26 -3.62 -31.90 -32.47
C ASN A 26 -4.40 -31.07 -31.43
N LEU A 27 -4.14 -31.33 -30.14
CA LEU A 27 -4.66 -30.57 -29.00
C LEU A 27 -3.74 -29.37 -28.74
N THR A 28 -3.72 -28.42 -29.67
CA THR A 28 -2.86 -27.23 -29.56
C THR A 28 -3.68 -25.94 -29.54
N ILE A 29 -3.21 -24.96 -28.76
CA ILE A 29 -3.82 -23.64 -28.66
C ILE A 29 -2.82 -22.51 -28.94
N PRO A 30 -3.27 -21.34 -29.42
CA PRO A 30 -2.47 -20.13 -29.42
C PRO A 30 -2.28 -19.62 -27.98
N TYR A 31 -1.04 -19.38 -27.57
CA TYR A 31 -0.66 -18.93 -26.24
C TYR A 31 0.33 -17.77 -26.32
N LYS A 32 0.10 -16.71 -25.54
CA LYS A 32 0.97 -15.54 -25.46
C LYS A 32 1.35 -15.29 -24.00
N ASP A 33 2.61 -15.63 -23.69
CA ASP A 33 3.23 -15.27 -22.42
C ASP A 33 3.34 -13.73 -22.31
N SER A 34 3.16 -13.22 -21.09
CA SER A 34 3.47 -11.84 -20.70
C SER A 34 4.84 -11.33 -21.19
N ASN A 35 5.84 -12.20 -21.29
CA ASN A 35 7.21 -11.85 -21.70
C ASN A 35 7.49 -12.12 -23.19
N SER A 36 6.53 -12.64 -23.95
CA SER A 36 6.72 -12.95 -25.37
C SER A 36 6.08 -11.90 -26.27
N SER A 37 6.85 -11.42 -27.26
CA SER A 37 6.34 -10.47 -28.26
C SER A 37 5.32 -11.12 -29.20
N GLN A 38 5.47 -12.42 -29.48
CA GLN A 38 4.66 -13.16 -30.45
C GLN A 38 3.91 -14.33 -29.81
N PRO A 39 2.65 -14.60 -30.22
CA PRO A 39 1.95 -15.82 -29.83
C PRO A 39 2.67 -17.08 -30.33
N LYS A 40 2.58 -18.16 -29.57
CA LYS A 40 3.11 -19.49 -29.92
C LYS A 40 2.00 -20.54 -29.83
N GLN A 41 2.16 -21.65 -30.54
CA GLN A 41 1.30 -22.83 -30.36
C GLN A 41 1.85 -23.66 -29.18
N ILE A 42 0.98 -24.08 -28.27
CA ILE A 42 1.34 -25.00 -27.17
C ILE A 42 0.44 -26.24 -27.18
N ASP A 43 1.00 -27.39 -26.81
CA ASP A 43 0.28 -28.66 -26.65
C ASP A 43 -0.37 -28.74 -25.27
N VAL A 44 -1.70 -28.90 -25.24
CA VAL A 44 -2.51 -28.97 -24.02
C VAL A 44 -3.01 -30.40 -23.72
N SER A 45 -2.45 -31.43 -24.37
CA SER A 45 -2.79 -32.83 -24.12
C SER A 45 -2.63 -33.28 -22.66
N HIS A 46 -1.78 -32.60 -21.89
CA HIS A 46 -1.62 -32.85 -20.46
C HIS A 46 -2.91 -32.64 -19.64
N LEU A 47 -3.88 -31.84 -20.13
CA LEU A 47 -5.20 -31.66 -19.49
C LEU A 47 -6.07 -32.93 -19.52
N LEU A 48 -5.72 -33.92 -20.35
CA LEU A 48 -6.41 -35.21 -20.39
C LEU A 48 -5.98 -36.15 -19.26
N HIS A 49 -4.98 -35.79 -18.48
CA HIS A 49 -4.45 -36.63 -17.42
C HIS A 49 -4.78 -36.07 -16.04
N LEU A 50 -4.89 -36.96 -15.05
CA LEU A 50 -5.14 -36.55 -13.67
C LEU A 50 -4.09 -35.53 -13.20
N ARG A 51 -4.57 -34.46 -12.56
CA ARG A 51 -3.78 -33.33 -12.05
C ARG A 51 -2.92 -32.66 -13.13
N ASN A 52 -3.32 -32.80 -14.39
CA ASN A 52 -2.61 -32.30 -15.56
C ASN A 52 -1.18 -32.85 -15.72
N ASN A 53 -0.89 -34.06 -15.24
CA ASN A 53 0.42 -34.70 -15.36
C ASN A 53 0.38 -35.85 -16.37
N LYS A 54 1.14 -35.76 -17.47
CA LYS A 54 1.18 -36.79 -18.54
C LYS A 54 1.60 -38.19 -18.04
N GLU A 55 2.30 -38.28 -16.93
CA GLU A 55 2.69 -39.55 -16.30
C GLU A 55 1.54 -40.19 -15.49
N SER A 56 0.49 -39.43 -15.20
CA SER A 56 -0.68 -39.89 -14.46
C SER A 56 -1.73 -40.50 -15.39
N GLU A 57 -2.71 -41.17 -14.79
CA GLU A 57 -3.82 -41.82 -15.52
C GLU A 57 -4.52 -40.83 -16.45
N LYS A 58 -4.79 -41.30 -17.67
CA LYS A 58 -5.52 -40.54 -18.68
C LYS A 58 -7.02 -40.72 -18.47
N VAL A 59 -7.76 -39.63 -18.45
CA VAL A 59 -9.21 -39.60 -18.31
C VAL A 59 -9.83 -39.38 -19.69
N ASP A 60 -10.16 -40.47 -20.39
CA ASP A 60 -10.58 -40.42 -21.79
C ASP A 60 -11.84 -39.58 -22.04
N SER A 61 -12.76 -39.52 -21.08
CA SER A 61 -14.00 -38.73 -21.16
C SER A 61 -13.74 -37.22 -21.38
N ARG A 62 -12.57 -36.70 -20.98
CA ARG A 62 -12.18 -35.29 -21.18
C ARG A 62 -11.92 -34.91 -22.62
N THR A 63 -11.60 -35.91 -23.46
CA THR A 63 -11.09 -35.68 -24.83
C THR A 63 -12.03 -34.83 -25.67
N VAL A 64 -13.35 -35.05 -25.55
CA VAL A 64 -14.35 -34.30 -26.33
C VAL A 64 -14.37 -32.82 -25.93
N PHE A 65 -14.32 -32.53 -24.63
CA PHE A 65 -14.35 -31.17 -24.09
C PHE A 65 -13.08 -30.39 -24.45
N ILE A 66 -11.90 -30.98 -24.22
CA ILE A 66 -10.62 -30.33 -24.52
C ILE A 66 -10.45 -30.09 -26.02
N ARG A 67 -10.94 -31.00 -26.87
CA ARG A 67 -10.90 -30.79 -28.33
C ARG A 67 -11.73 -29.57 -28.75
N ARG A 68 -12.96 -29.45 -28.25
CA ARG A 68 -13.83 -28.29 -28.54
C ARG A 68 -13.20 -26.99 -28.06
N PHE A 69 -12.58 -26.99 -26.88
CA PHE A 69 -11.85 -25.83 -26.38
C PHE A 69 -10.71 -25.42 -27.33
N CYS A 70 -9.89 -26.36 -27.80
CA CYS A 70 -8.82 -26.09 -28.77
C CYS A 70 -9.36 -25.52 -30.10
N GLU A 71 -10.45 -26.08 -30.62
CA GLU A 71 -11.09 -25.59 -31.85
C GLU A 71 -11.55 -24.13 -31.70
N LYS A 72 -12.28 -23.83 -30.62
CA LYS A 72 -12.76 -22.47 -30.30
C LYS A 72 -11.62 -21.48 -30.06
N ALA A 73 -10.57 -21.90 -29.35
CA ALA A 73 -9.39 -21.07 -29.11
C ALA A 73 -8.70 -20.67 -30.43
N ASN A 74 -8.44 -21.63 -31.32
CA ASN A 74 -7.84 -21.32 -32.62
C ASN A 74 -8.76 -20.43 -33.46
N GLN A 75 -10.08 -20.71 -33.48
CA GLN A 75 -11.05 -19.88 -34.20
C GLN A 75 -11.06 -18.43 -33.68
N TYR A 76 -11.01 -18.22 -32.36
CA TYR A 76 -11.07 -16.90 -31.74
C TYR A 76 -9.92 -16.00 -32.19
N VAL A 77 -8.69 -16.51 -32.22
CA VAL A 77 -7.51 -15.76 -32.70
C VAL A 77 -7.52 -15.59 -34.21
N SER A 78 -7.96 -16.60 -34.98
CA SER A 78 -8.13 -16.47 -36.43
C SER A 78 -9.09 -15.36 -36.83
N ASN A 79 -10.05 -15.03 -35.96
CA ASN A 79 -10.96 -13.89 -36.13
C ASN A 79 -10.35 -12.52 -35.74
N GLY A 80 -9.02 -12.45 -35.54
CA GLY A 80 -8.31 -11.21 -35.21
C GLY A 80 -8.29 -10.85 -33.72
N ASN A 81 -8.78 -11.72 -32.84
CA ASN A 81 -8.77 -11.45 -31.40
C ASN A 81 -7.44 -11.81 -30.72
N SER A 82 -7.26 -11.33 -29.48
CA SER A 82 -6.01 -11.48 -28.73
C SER A 82 -5.76 -12.90 -28.22
N ALA A 83 -4.59 -13.46 -28.55
CA ALA A 83 -4.09 -14.71 -27.98
C ALA A 83 -3.83 -14.64 -26.45
N ARG A 84 -3.71 -13.43 -25.89
CA ARG A 84 -3.58 -13.23 -24.43
C ARG A 84 -4.87 -13.62 -23.70
N THR A 85 -6.02 -13.42 -24.33
CA THR A 85 -7.32 -13.84 -23.79
C THR A 85 -7.40 -15.36 -23.66
N ILE A 86 -6.94 -16.09 -24.68
CA ILE A 86 -6.89 -17.56 -24.65
C ILE A 86 -5.97 -18.05 -23.52
N SER A 87 -4.81 -17.40 -23.35
CA SER A 87 -3.87 -17.76 -22.28
C SER A 87 -4.52 -17.64 -20.90
N SER A 88 -5.34 -16.60 -20.68
CA SER A 88 -6.13 -16.43 -19.46
C SER A 88 -7.17 -17.55 -19.27
N PHE A 89 -7.92 -17.89 -20.32
CA PHE A 89 -8.94 -18.96 -20.26
C PHE A 89 -8.30 -20.31 -19.97
N TYR A 90 -7.20 -20.62 -20.65
CA TYR A 90 -6.44 -21.86 -20.48
C TYR A 90 -5.88 -21.99 -19.06
N GLU A 91 -5.23 -20.97 -18.49
CA GLU A 91 -4.66 -21.09 -17.14
C GLU A 91 -5.73 -21.28 -16.05
N ASN A 92 -6.90 -20.64 -16.21
CA ASN A 92 -8.02 -20.84 -15.29
C ASN A 92 -8.64 -22.23 -15.45
N LEU A 93 -8.84 -22.72 -16.69
CA LEU A 93 -9.33 -24.07 -16.96
C LEU A 93 -8.38 -25.15 -16.41
N ARG A 94 -7.08 -24.99 -16.68
CA ARG A 94 -6.03 -25.88 -16.18
C ARG A 94 -6.04 -25.98 -14.66
N SER A 95 -6.09 -24.83 -13.98
CA SER A 95 -6.11 -24.76 -12.52
C SER A 95 -7.39 -25.40 -11.94
N TYR A 96 -8.53 -25.16 -12.57
CA TYR A 96 -9.82 -25.75 -12.19
C TYR A 96 -9.83 -27.28 -12.33
N ILE A 97 -9.35 -27.82 -13.45
CA ILE A 97 -9.23 -29.27 -13.65
C ILE A 97 -8.35 -29.91 -12.58
N ALA A 98 -7.18 -29.32 -12.30
CA ALA A 98 -6.30 -29.83 -11.24
C ALA A 98 -6.96 -29.82 -9.86
N PHE A 99 -7.74 -28.78 -9.54
CA PHE A 99 -8.51 -28.71 -8.31
C PHE A 99 -9.54 -29.85 -8.24
N CYS A 100 -10.38 -30.00 -9.27
CA CYS A 100 -11.42 -31.04 -9.34
C CYS A 100 -10.82 -32.45 -9.18
N ASP A 101 -9.68 -32.71 -9.82
CA ASP A 101 -8.95 -33.98 -9.72
C ASP A 101 -8.45 -34.25 -8.31
N THR A 102 -8.09 -33.20 -7.59
CA THR A 102 -7.57 -33.30 -6.22
C THR A 102 -8.69 -33.58 -5.21
N VAL A 103 -9.89 -33.03 -5.45
CA VAL A 103 -11.09 -33.27 -4.62
C VAL A 103 -11.96 -34.42 -5.13
N ASN A 104 -11.50 -35.14 -6.15
CA ASN A 104 -12.17 -36.30 -6.75
C ASN A 104 -13.60 -36.01 -7.27
N VAL A 105 -13.76 -34.92 -8.03
CA VAL A 105 -15.01 -34.55 -8.69
C VAL A 105 -14.77 -34.36 -10.18
N ASP A 106 -15.73 -34.72 -11.05
CA ASP A 106 -15.59 -34.52 -12.49
C ASP A 106 -15.67 -33.02 -12.86
N PRO A 107 -14.62 -32.43 -13.45
CA PRO A 107 -14.60 -31.01 -13.82
C PRO A 107 -15.63 -30.63 -14.90
N PHE A 108 -16.13 -31.57 -15.70
CA PHE A 108 -17.07 -31.27 -16.80
C PHE A 108 -18.54 -31.55 -16.41
N THR A 109 -18.86 -31.43 -15.13
CA THR A 109 -20.22 -31.59 -14.57
C THR A 109 -20.64 -30.38 -13.76
N GLU A 110 -21.94 -30.24 -13.53
CA GLU A 110 -22.50 -29.22 -12.63
C GLU A 110 -21.87 -29.31 -11.23
N SER A 111 -21.73 -30.55 -10.73
CA SER A 111 -21.14 -30.80 -9.41
C SER A 111 -19.69 -30.30 -9.31
N GLY A 112 -18.87 -30.50 -10.35
CA GLY A 112 -17.50 -29.99 -10.42
C GLY A 112 -17.47 -28.47 -10.43
N TYR A 113 -18.34 -27.86 -11.25
CA TYR A 113 -18.42 -26.41 -11.34
C TYR A 113 -18.83 -25.80 -9.99
N LEU A 114 -19.86 -26.33 -9.33
CA LEU A 114 -20.33 -25.86 -8.03
C LEU A 114 -19.33 -26.14 -6.91
N LYS A 115 -18.52 -27.20 -6.99
CA LYS A 115 -17.45 -27.43 -6.03
C LYS A 115 -16.39 -26.33 -6.05
N PHE A 116 -16.22 -25.65 -7.18
CA PHE A 116 -15.30 -24.53 -7.32
C PHE A 116 -15.96 -23.16 -7.13
N ALA A 117 -17.06 -22.90 -7.83
CA ALA A 117 -17.72 -21.59 -7.93
C ALA A 117 -18.93 -21.42 -7.00
N GLY A 118 -19.45 -22.51 -6.42
CA GLY A 118 -20.65 -22.51 -5.60
C GLY A 118 -20.55 -21.69 -4.32
N ASN A 119 -21.68 -21.56 -3.61
CA ASN A 119 -21.76 -20.78 -2.37
C ASN A 119 -20.81 -21.29 -1.27
N ASP A 120 -20.53 -22.59 -1.24
CA ASP A 120 -19.54 -23.25 -0.37
C ASP A 120 -18.34 -23.78 -1.15
N GLY A 121 -18.10 -23.22 -2.35
CA GLY A 121 -17.05 -23.64 -3.26
C GLY A 121 -15.67 -23.09 -2.92
N GLU A 122 -14.65 -23.59 -3.63
CA GLU A 122 -13.24 -23.22 -3.46
C GLU A 122 -12.98 -21.71 -3.55
N LEU A 123 -13.66 -20.98 -4.46
CA LEU A 123 -13.46 -19.53 -4.56
C LEU A 123 -13.87 -18.80 -3.27
N ARG A 124 -14.95 -19.23 -2.60
CA ARG A 124 -15.40 -18.66 -1.33
C ARG A 124 -14.49 -19.04 -0.18
N HIS A 125 -13.98 -20.28 -0.15
CA HIS A 125 -12.91 -20.67 0.78
C HIS A 125 -11.68 -19.75 0.64
N ARG A 126 -11.19 -19.57 -0.60
CA ARG A 126 -10.02 -18.71 -0.85
C ARG A 126 -10.25 -17.26 -0.46
N ILE A 127 -11.47 -16.74 -0.61
CA ILE A 127 -11.82 -15.40 -0.12
C ILE A 127 -11.77 -15.36 1.41
N LYS A 128 -12.35 -16.36 2.09
CA LYS A 128 -12.34 -16.46 3.55
C LYS A 128 -10.92 -16.50 4.14
N MET A 129 -9.99 -17.14 3.44
CA MET A 129 -8.59 -17.22 3.87
C MET A 129 -7.78 -15.93 3.62
N PHE A 130 -8.34 -14.95 2.91
CA PHE A 130 -7.62 -13.71 2.61
C PHE A 130 -7.63 -12.77 3.83
N SER A 131 -6.45 -12.48 4.37
CA SER A 131 -6.26 -11.53 5.47
C SER A 131 -5.53 -10.28 4.96
N PRO A 132 -6.24 -9.15 4.69
CA PRO A 132 -5.62 -7.96 4.12
C PRO A 132 -4.61 -7.26 5.04
N SER A 133 -4.75 -7.44 6.36
CA SER A 133 -3.86 -6.84 7.37
C SER A 133 -2.53 -7.58 7.54
N LYS A 134 -2.46 -8.85 7.14
CA LYS A 134 -1.27 -9.69 7.35
C LYS A 134 -0.33 -9.62 6.15
N ARG A 135 0.92 -9.27 6.43
CA ARG A 135 2.02 -9.20 5.48
C ARG A 135 2.60 -10.57 5.24
N LEU A 136 3.21 -10.77 4.07
CA LEU A 136 3.74 -12.08 3.68
C LEU A 136 4.72 -12.69 4.71
N TRP A 137 5.52 -11.87 5.39
CA TRP A 137 6.51 -12.33 6.36
C TRP A 137 5.94 -12.67 7.75
N GLU A 138 4.69 -12.27 8.03
CA GLU A 138 3.95 -12.61 9.26
C GLU A 138 3.34 -14.01 9.21
N TYR A 139 3.26 -14.60 8.03
CA TYR A 139 2.79 -15.97 7.83
C TYR A 139 3.90 -16.98 8.11
N ASN A 140 3.48 -18.13 8.63
CA ASN A 140 4.34 -19.30 8.75
C ASN A 140 4.49 -20.01 7.40
N ASN A 141 5.51 -20.86 7.31
CA ASN A 141 5.70 -21.71 6.14
C ASN A 141 4.51 -22.67 6.00
N GLY A 142 3.88 -22.68 4.83
CA GLY A 142 2.72 -23.52 4.52
C GLY A 142 1.36 -22.80 4.65
N ASP A 143 1.32 -21.61 5.26
CA ASP A 143 0.06 -20.90 5.45
C ASP A 143 -0.59 -20.49 4.13
N GLU A 144 -1.92 -20.58 4.06
CA GLU A 144 -2.71 -20.14 2.91
C GLU A 144 -2.89 -18.62 2.90
N LEU A 145 -2.74 -17.98 1.73
CA LEU A 145 -2.83 -16.52 1.57
C LEU A 145 -4.22 -16.01 1.16
N GLY A 146 -5.09 -16.90 0.68
CA GLY A 146 -6.38 -16.52 0.11
C GLY A 146 -6.31 -15.63 -1.15
N ILE A 147 -7.45 -15.07 -1.56
CA ILE A 147 -7.61 -14.10 -2.65
C ILE A 147 -8.59 -12.98 -2.27
N LYS A 148 -8.42 -11.79 -2.84
CA LYS A 148 -9.42 -10.72 -2.72
C LYS A 148 -10.74 -11.15 -3.37
N GLU A 149 -11.87 -10.76 -2.80
CA GLU A 149 -13.19 -11.05 -3.40
C GLU A 149 -13.28 -10.48 -4.82
N SER A 150 -12.76 -9.28 -5.07
CA SER A 150 -12.71 -8.67 -6.41
C SER A 150 -11.91 -9.46 -7.45
N THR A 151 -11.05 -10.40 -7.03
CA THR A 151 -10.31 -11.29 -7.93
C THR A 151 -11.17 -12.46 -8.42
N ALA A 152 -12.11 -12.94 -7.58
CA ALA A 152 -12.93 -14.10 -7.90
C ALA A 152 -13.82 -13.93 -9.16
N PRO A 153 -14.49 -12.78 -9.40
CA PRO A 153 -15.27 -12.57 -10.63
C PRO A 153 -14.41 -12.70 -11.89
N SER A 154 -13.19 -12.18 -11.88
CA SER A 154 -12.30 -12.25 -13.05
C SER A 154 -11.86 -13.67 -13.36
N MET A 155 -11.49 -14.43 -12.31
CA MET A 155 -11.17 -15.86 -12.46
C MET A 155 -12.37 -16.65 -12.96
N LEU A 156 -13.55 -16.40 -12.38
CA LEU A 156 -14.77 -17.12 -12.73
C LEU A 156 -15.22 -16.82 -14.15
N THR A 157 -15.17 -15.56 -14.61
CA THR A 157 -15.51 -15.21 -15.99
C THR A 157 -14.58 -15.89 -16.98
N ALA A 158 -13.27 -15.92 -16.72
CA ALA A 158 -12.31 -16.63 -17.57
C ALA A 158 -12.58 -18.14 -17.61
N LEU A 159 -12.89 -18.75 -16.47
CA LEU A 159 -13.27 -20.16 -16.37
C LEU A 159 -14.58 -20.46 -17.11
N ARG A 160 -15.62 -19.64 -16.90
CA ARG A 160 -16.93 -19.79 -17.54
C ARG A 160 -16.83 -19.75 -19.05
N ASN A 161 -16.06 -18.81 -19.60
CA ASN A 161 -15.80 -18.77 -21.05
C ASN A 161 -15.05 -20.02 -21.53
N ALA A 162 -14.08 -20.51 -20.77
CA ALA A 162 -13.36 -21.74 -21.13
C ALA A 162 -14.26 -22.98 -21.13
N LEU A 163 -15.15 -23.11 -20.14
CA LEU A 163 -16.10 -24.22 -20.04
C LEU A 163 -17.24 -24.12 -21.05
N ASP A 164 -17.70 -22.91 -21.39
CA ASP A 164 -18.62 -22.67 -22.52
C ASP A 164 -17.98 -23.13 -23.84
N TRP A 165 -16.69 -22.84 -24.05
CA TRP A 165 -15.94 -23.34 -25.21
C TRP A 165 -15.73 -24.86 -25.20
N CYS A 166 -15.81 -25.51 -24.04
CA CYS A 166 -15.88 -26.97 -23.94
C CYS A 166 -17.28 -27.52 -24.32
N GLY A 167 -18.30 -26.66 -24.43
CA GLY A 167 -19.67 -26.99 -24.80
C GLY A 167 -20.55 -27.33 -23.59
N LEU A 168 -20.29 -26.74 -22.42
CA LEU A 168 -21.09 -26.92 -21.20
C LEU A 168 -22.13 -25.80 -21.03
N PRO A 169 -23.29 -26.08 -20.39
CA PRO A 169 -24.36 -25.11 -20.19
C PRO A 169 -24.08 -24.15 -19.02
N ILE A 170 -23.02 -23.35 -19.14
CA ILE A 170 -22.51 -22.52 -18.06
C ILE A 170 -23.47 -21.41 -17.63
N SER A 171 -24.29 -20.91 -18.55
CA SER A 171 -25.34 -19.92 -18.23
C SER A 171 -26.33 -20.46 -17.19
N ASP A 172 -26.68 -21.74 -17.28
CA ASP A 172 -27.61 -22.37 -16.33
C ASP A 172 -26.95 -22.57 -14.98
N TRP A 173 -25.72 -23.09 -14.96
CA TRP A 173 -24.97 -23.32 -13.72
C TRP A 173 -24.61 -22.03 -12.98
N ALA A 174 -24.44 -20.92 -13.71
CA ALA A 174 -24.17 -19.61 -13.12
C ALA A 174 -25.33 -19.10 -12.24
N LEU A 175 -26.56 -19.56 -12.46
CA LEU A 175 -27.75 -19.19 -11.68
C LEU A 175 -27.85 -19.94 -10.34
N LEU A 176 -27.06 -21.01 -10.17
CA LEU A 176 -27.12 -21.90 -9.00
C LEU A 176 -26.31 -21.40 -7.80
N HIS A 177 -25.66 -20.25 -7.90
CA HIS A 177 -24.89 -19.65 -6.81
C HIS A 177 -24.92 -18.13 -6.86
N ARG A 178 -24.58 -17.50 -5.73
CA ARG A 178 -24.53 -16.03 -5.64
C ARG A 178 -23.31 -15.49 -6.39
N GLY A 179 -23.48 -14.32 -7.01
CA GLY A 179 -22.37 -13.57 -7.62
C GLY A 179 -21.33 -13.11 -6.60
N PHE A 180 -20.15 -12.77 -7.08
CA PHE A 180 -19.06 -12.21 -6.27
C PHE A 180 -19.05 -10.68 -6.39
N VAL A 181 -18.80 -9.99 -5.28
CA VAL A 181 -18.79 -8.52 -5.27
C VAL A 181 -17.49 -8.01 -5.90
N GLY A 182 -17.61 -7.14 -6.91
CA GLY A 182 -16.47 -6.58 -7.65
C GLY A 182 -15.97 -5.24 -7.10
N GLU A 183 -16.21 -4.95 -5.83
CA GLU A 183 -15.80 -3.68 -5.23
C GLU A 183 -14.27 -3.61 -5.12
N ASN A 184 -13.71 -2.56 -5.69
CA ASN A 184 -12.30 -2.25 -5.56
C ASN A 184 -12.15 -1.25 -4.43
N THR A 185 -11.29 -1.56 -3.46
CA THR A 185 -10.85 -0.58 -2.47
C THR A 185 -10.14 0.57 -3.18
N PRO A 186 -10.58 1.83 -3.01
CA PRO A 186 -9.89 3.00 -3.52
C PRO A 186 -8.43 3.05 -3.05
N TYR A 187 -7.58 3.77 -3.78
CA TYR A 187 -6.23 4.05 -3.31
C TYR A 187 -6.31 5.00 -2.12
N LYS A 188 -5.51 4.79 -1.07
CA LYS A 188 -5.39 5.78 0.00
C LYS A 188 -4.59 6.99 -0.48
N GLY A 189 -5.13 8.19 -0.31
CA GLY A 189 -4.43 9.44 -0.56
C GLY A 189 -3.13 9.56 0.24
N TYR A 190 -2.26 10.49 -0.15
CA TYR A 190 -1.19 10.92 0.74
C TYR A 190 -1.78 11.69 1.92
N SER A 191 -1.25 11.45 3.12
CA SER A 191 -1.48 12.31 4.27
C SER A 191 -0.73 13.64 4.14
N ASP A 192 -1.12 14.67 4.88
CA ASP A 192 -0.47 15.99 4.85
C ASP A 192 1.04 15.92 5.12
N LYS A 193 1.47 15.02 6.01
CA LYS A 193 2.89 14.76 6.29
C LYS A 193 3.62 14.17 5.08
N GLU A 194 2.99 13.20 4.40
CA GLU A 194 3.54 12.61 3.17
C GLU A 194 3.57 13.64 2.03
N GLU A 195 2.49 14.39 1.84
CA GLU A 195 2.38 15.44 0.83
C GLU A 195 3.49 16.48 0.98
N LYS A 196 3.61 17.08 2.18
CA LYS A 196 4.63 18.09 2.46
C LYS A 196 6.02 17.56 2.19
N LEU A 197 6.33 16.32 2.60
CA LEU A 197 7.62 15.69 2.36
C LEU A 197 7.88 15.48 0.85
N LEU A 198 6.88 14.98 0.12
CA LEU A 198 6.97 14.69 -1.30
C LEU A 198 7.17 15.97 -2.12
N VAL A 199 6.29 16.95 -1.96
CA VAL A 199 6.33 18.22 -2.70
C VAL A 199 7.67 18.91 -2.44
N THR A 200 8.05 19.10 -1.17
CA THR A 200 9.31 19.76 -0.80
C THR A 200 10.52 19.13 -1.50
N ARG A 201 10.61 17.81 -1.52
CA ARG A 201 11.80 17.11 -2.06
C ARG A 201 11.79 16.97 -3.58
N LEU A 202 10.60 16.80 -4.18
CA LEU A 202 10.45 16.76 -5.63
C LEU A 202 10.72 18.13 -6.26
N GLU A 203 10.19 19.20 -5.65
CA GLU A 203 10.48 20.58 -6.06
C GLU A 203 11.95 20.91 -5.89
N ALA A 204 12.55 20.59 -4.74
CA ALA A 204 13.97 20.83 -4.50
C ALA A 204 14.83 20.16 -5.58
N LEU A 205 14.53 18.90 -5.94
CA LEU A 205 15.24 18.21 -7.02
C LEU A 205 15.04 18.92 -8.37
N PHE A 206 13.79 19.16 -8.75
CA PHE A 206 13.45 19.72 -10.06
C PHE A 206 14.05 21.12 -10.25
N PHE A 207 13.82 22.03 -9.31
CA PHE A 207 14.29 23.41 -9.39
C PHE A 207 15.80 23.56 -9.16
N THR A 208 16.49 22.54 -8.64
CA THR A 208 17.97 22.56 -8.57
C THR A 208 18.60 22.02 -9.84
N VAL A 209 18.09 20.90 -10.37
CA VAL A 209 18.74 20.17 -11.47
C VAL A 209 18.31 20.70 -12.84
N ALA A 210 17.03 21.04 -13.05
CA ALA A 210 16.54 21.51 -14.34
C ALA A 210 17.26 22.78 -14.83
N PRO A 211 17.49 23.83 -14.01
CA PRO A 211 18.23 25.01 -14.47
C PRO A 211 19.67 24.71 -14.87
N GLN A 212 20.34 23.78 -14.17
CA GLN A 212 21.71 23.37 -14.51
C GLN A 212 21.76 22.65 -15.87
N LEU A 213 20.77 21.78 -16.15
CA LEU A 213 20.64 21.11 -17.44
C LEU A 213 20.36 22.11 -18.58
N ILE A 214 19.40 23.03 -18.36
CA ILE A 214 19.07 24.09 -19.32
C ILE A 214 20.30 24.95 -19.63
N ALA A 215 20.97 25.45 -18.60
CA ALA A 215 22.15 26.30 -18.76
C ALA A 215 23.28 25.58 -19.52
N ALA A 216 23.52 24.30 -19.23
CA ALA A 216 24.52 23.51 -19.96
C ALA A 216 24.15 23.37 -21.45
N LYS A 217 22.88 23.10 -21.75
CA LYS A 217 22.41 22.91 -23.14
C LYS A 217 22.41 24.21 -23.94
N GLU A 218 21.96 25.32 -23.36
CA GLU A 218 21.90 26.63 -24.02
C GLU A 218 23.27 27.22 -24.28
N ASN A 219 24.22 27.04 -23.35
CA ASN A 219 25.59 27.53 -23.51
C ASN A 219 26.50 26.52 -24.23
N ASN A 220 25.97 25.38 -24.68
CA ASN A 220 26.72 24.29 -25.31
C ASN A 220 27.92 23.81 -24.46
N ILE A 221 27.75 23.77 -23.14
CA ILE A 221 28.76 23.35 -22.17
C ILE A 221 28.58 21.85 -21.88
N PRO A 222 29.65 21.03 -21.95
CA PRO A 222 29.59 19.64 -21.53
C PRO A 222 29.15 19.51 -20.07
N LEU A 223 28.18 18.63 -19.81
CA LEU A 223 27.75 18.35 -18.44
C LEU A 223 28.90 17.69 -17.64
N PRO A 224 29.08 18.05 -16.36
CA PRO A 224 30.01 17.34 -15.47
C PRO A 224 29.56 15.89 -15.26
N GLU A 225 30.43 15.03 -14.72
CA GLU A 225 30.09 13.61 -14.45
C GLU A 225 28.88 13.47 -13.51
N THR A 226 28.76 14.37 -12.53
CA THR A 226 27.64 14.45 -11.59
C THR A 226 27.19 15.90 -11.38
N LEU A 227 25.90 16.08 -11.11
CA LEU A 227 25.32 17.35 -10.66
C LEU A 227 25.05 17.28 -9.15
N PRO A 228 25.48 18.29 -8.37
CA PRO A 228 25.20 18.34 -6.95
C PRO A 228 23.74 18.72 -6.69
N PHE A 229 23.14 18.06 -5.70
CA PHE A 229 21.83 18.34 -5.15
C PHE A 229 21.91 18.29 -3.63
N ILE A 230 21.47 19.34 -2.95
CA ILE A 230 21.49 19.42 -1.49
C ILE A 230 20.11 19.01 -0.97
N LEU A 231 20.08 18.00 -0.10
CA LEU A 231 18.86 17.58 0.58
C LEU A 231 18.92 17.93 2.06
N ALA A 232 17.95 18.72 2.52
CA ALA A 232 17.75 18.99 3.95
C ALA A 232 17.09 17.80 4.67
N LEU A 233 17.73 17.36 5.75
CA LEU A 233 17.32 16.29 6.67
C LEU A 233 17.27 16.87 8.10
N GLY A 234 16.30 17.75 8.33
CA GLY A 234 16.18 18.50 9.58
C GLY A 234 17.28 19.55 9.72
N LYS A 235 18.14 19.42 10.73
CA LYS A 235 19.31 20.31 10.94
C LYS A 235 20.56 19.88 10.14
N HIS A 236 20.47 18.78 9.39
CA HIS A 236 21.57 18.27 8.58
C HIS A 236 21.27 18.47 7.10
N GLU A 237 22.31 18.71 6.31
CA GLU A 237 22.23 18.75 4.85
C GLU A 237 23.14 17.67 4.27
N GLU A 238 22.63 16.90 3.31
CA GLU A 238 23.42 15.93 2.57
C GLU A 238 23.58 16.40 1.13
N VAL A 239 24.82 16.45 0.64
CA VAL A 239 25.11 16.68 -0.78
C VAL A 239 25.04 15.35 -1.53
N ILE A 240 24.06 15.23 -2.40
CA ILE A 240 23.87 14.09 -3.31
C ILE A 240 24.49 14.43 -4.66
N GLN A 241 25.27 13.49 -5.19
CA GLN A 241 25.82 13.59 -6.53
C GLN A 241 24.95 12.79 -7.49
N ILE A 242 24.25 13.46 -8.40
CA ILE A 242 23.35 12.84 -9.37
C ILE A 242 24.10 12.63 -10.68
N PRO A 243 24.27 11.39 -11.18
CA PRO A 243 25.05 11.13 -12.38
C PRO A 243 24.39 11.72 -13.62
N THR A 244 25.16 12.33 -14.51
CA THR A 244 24.64 12.87 -15.79
C THR A 244 24.65 11.85 -16.92
N SER A 245 25.49 10.81 -16.80
CA SER A 245 25.67 9.79 -17.83
C SER A 245 24.38 9.04 -18.16
N LEU A 246 24.04 9.00 -19.45
CA LEU A 246 22.92 8.23 -19.99
C LEU A 246 23.24 6.74 -20.18
N GLU A 247 24.50 6.34 -19.98
CA GLU A 247 24.93 4.96 -20.11
C GLU A 247 24.21 4.07 -19.09
N ALA A 248 23.51 3.06 -19.60
CA ALA A 248 22.84 2.09 -18.77
C ALA A 248 23.84 1.00 -18.34
N ARG A 249 23.93 0.71 -17.03
CA ARG A 249 24.65 -0.49 -16.55
C ARG A 249 23.83 -1.74 -16.89
N ILE A 250 24.03 -2.28 -18.09
CA ILE A 250 23.30 -3.47 -18.58
C ILE A 250 23.81 -4.73 -17.86
N THR A 251 23.00 -5.33 -16.98
CA THR A 251 23.27 -6.68 -16.42
C THR A 251 22.67 -7.82 -17.25
N SER A 252 21.81 -7.51 -18.22
CA SER A 252 21.22 -8.50 -19.14
C SER A 252 21.20 -7.92 -20.55
N ARG A 253 21.85 -8.59 -21.50
CA ARG A 253 21.87 -8.22 -22.93
C ARG A 253 20.44 -7.88 -23.41
N SER A 254 20.10 -6.60 -23.44
CA SER A 254 18.95 -6.12 -24.19
C SER A 254 19.19 -6.53 -25.64
N LYS A 255 18.23 -7.23 -26.24
CA LYS A 255 18.28 -7.57 -27.68
C LYS A 255 18.11 -6.33 -28.58
N VAL A 256 17.90 -5.16 -27.99
CA VAL A 256 17.74 -3.87 -28.67
C VAL A 256 18.83 -2.94 -28.14
N GLY A 257 19.65 -2.37 -29.03
CA GLY A 257 20.82 -1.56 -28.71
C GLY A 257 20.54 -0.19 -28.05
N THR A 258 19.32 0.02 -27.54
CA THR A 258 18.89 1.23 -26.83
C THR A 258 18.49 0.88 -25.40
N ALA A 259 19.07 1.58 -24.42
CA ALA A 259 18.79 1.39 -23.00
C ALA A 259 18.62 2.75 -22.31
N VAL A 260 17.82 2.81 -21.25
CA VAL A 260 17.56 4.05 -20.51
C VAL A 260 18.14 3.94 -19.11
N ASN A 261 19.03 4.87 -18.74
CA ASN A 261 19.47 5.02 -17.36
C ASN A 261 18.49 5.90 -16.58
N SER A 262 17.55 5.29 -15.84
CA SER A 262 16.56 6.01 -15.04
C SER A 262 17.16 6.84 -13.88
N GLY A 263 18.43 6.61 -13.54
CA GLY A 263 19.14 7.39 -12.51
C GLY A 263 19.91 8.60 -13.05
N ALA A 264 19.95 8.79 -14.37
CA ALA A 264 20.61 9.94 -14.98
C ALA A 264 19.86 11.23 -14.63
N ALA A 265 20.59 12.34 -14.44
CA ALA A 265 20.06 13.62 -13.97
C ALA A 265 18.83 14.09 -14.76
N PHE A 266 18.88 14.02 -16.09
CA PHE A 266 17.74 14.37 -16.94
C PHE A 266 16.53 13.46 -16.70
N ASN A 267 16.71 12.14 -16.79
CA ASN A 267 15.64 11.15 -16.66
C ASN A 267 14.98 11.19 -15.26
N LEU A 268 15.78 11.40 -14.23
CA LEU A 268 15.31 11.56 -12.87
C LEU A 268 14.52 12.87 -12.67
N THR A 269 15.01 13.97 -13.25
CA THR A 269 14.33 15.29 -13.24
C THR A 269 12.97 15.20 -13.94
N MET A 270 12.86 14.49 -15.06
CA MET A 270 11.59 14.24 -15.73
C MET A 270 10.64 13.38 -14.89
N GLY A 271 11.16 12.41 -14.14
CA GLY A 271 10.39 11.67 -13.15
C GLY A 271 9.82 12.56 -12.04
N ALA A 272 10.62 13.50 -11.53
CA ALA A 272 10.16 14.47 -10.55
C ALA A 272 9.07 15.39 -11.14
N ALA A 273 9.28 15.85 -12.38
CA ALA A 273 8.33 16.67 -13.11
C ALA A 273 6.97 15.95 -13.30
N TYR A 274 6.98 14.65 -13.60
CA TYR A 274 5.74 13.86 -13.68
C TYR A 274 4.93 13.93 -12.38
N HIS A 275 5.56 13.75 -11.21
CA HIS A 275 4.84 13.78 -9.92
C HIS A 275 4.41 15.18 -9.53
N LEU A 276 5.20 16.21 -9.85
CA LEU A 276 4.80 17.60 -9.66
C LEU A 276 3.62 17.97 -10.56
N LEU A 277 3.58 17.52 -11.81
CA LEU A 277 2.40 17.64 -12.67
C LEU A 277 1.19 16.95 -12.05
N CYS A 278 1.34 15.75 -11.47
CA CYS A 278 0.25 15.09 -10.75
C CYS A 278 -0.26 15.93 -9.57
N PHE A 279 0.64 16.51 -8.78
CA PHE A 279 0.30 17.38 -7.66
C PHE A 279 -0.45 18.64 -8.10
N PHE A 280 0.11 19.38 -9.05
CA PHE A 280 -0.49 20.66 -9.46
C PHE A 280 -1.77 20.50 -10.30
N THR A 281 -1.91 19.42 -11.08
CA THR A 281 -3.04 19.27 -12.02
C THR A 281 -4.07 18.23 -11.61
N SER A 282 -3.71 17.25 -10.77
CA SER A 282 -4.57 16.11 -10.40
C SER A 282 -5.12 15.31 -11.59
N LEU A 283 -4.41 15.34 -12.73
CA LEU A 283 -4.77 14.54 -13.90
C LEU A 283 -4.37 13.07 -13.71
N ASN A 284 -5.01 12.17 -14.46
CA ASN A 284 -4.66 10.74 -14.45
C ASN A 284 -3.33 10.48 -15.17
N ASP A 285 -2.69 9.33 -14.89
CA ASP A 285 -1.41 8.95 -15.50
C ASP A 285 -1.37 9.12 -17.03
N SER A 286 -2.38 8.61 -17.76
CA SER A 286 -2.43 8.78 -19.22
C SER A 286 -2.51 10.25 -19.61
N ASN A 287 -3.33 11.02 -18.91
CA ASN A 287 -3.50 12.44 -19.22
C ASN A 287 -2.22 13.24 -18.99
N ILE A 288 -1.49 12.95 -17.90
CA ILE A 288 -0.20 13.58 -17.57
C ILE A 288 0.85 13.28 -18.66
N ARG A 289 0.88 12.03 -19.17
CA ARG A 289 1.82 11.61 -20.21
C ARG A 289 1.49 12.24 -21.57
N ASP A 290 0.20 12.38 -21.86
CA ASP A 290 -0.28 12.92 -23.15
C ASP A 290 -0.24 14.46 -23.21
N ILE A 291 0.25 15.15 -22.17
CA ILE A 291 0.45 16.60 -22.23
C ILE A 291 1.57 16.87 -23.24
N ALA A 292 1.29 17.71 -24.23
CA ALA A 292 2.18 18.00 -25.34
C ALA A 292 2.36 19.50 -25.58
N HIS A 293 3.40 19.86 -26.34
CA HIS A 293 3.62 21.21 -26.85
C HIS A 293 2.53 21.62 -27.86
N PRO A 294 2.20 22.93 -27.98
CA PRO A 294 2.63 24.03 -27.13
C PRO A 294 1.75 24.18 -25.87
N ILE A 295 2.32 24.67 -24.77
CA ILE A 295 1.55 25.01 -23.57
C ILE A 295 0.96 26.42 -23.72
N LYS A 296 -0.34 26.58 -23.47
CA LYS A 296 -1.03 27.87 -23.57
C LYS A 296 -1.12 28.55 -22.21
N VAL A 297 -0.39 29.65 -22.06
CA VAL A 297 -0.48 30.54 -20.90
C VAL A 297 -1.62 31.54 -21.12
N HIS A 298 -2.55 31.63 -20.17
CA HIS A 298 -3.65 32.59 -20.19
C HIS A 298 -3.55 33.53 -18.98
N THR A 299 -3.39 34.83 -19.21
CA THR A 299 -3.52 35.82 -18.14
C THR A 299 -5.00 36.21 -18.06
N GLU A 300 -5.63 36.11 -16.89
CA GLU A 300 -7.04 36.51 -16.76
C GLU A 300 -7.20 38.04 -16.91
N GLU A 301 -8.20 38.48 -17.66
CA GLU A 301 -8.43 39.90 -17.95
C GLU A 301 -8.91 40.71 -16.74
N ARG A 302 -9.54 40.06 -15.75
CA ARG A 302 -10.10 40.73 -14.55
C ARG A 302 -9.06 41.09 -13.51
N ASP A 303 -7.97 40.33 -13.41
CA ASP A 303 -6.86 40.63 -12.52
C ASP A 303 -5.53 40.43 -13.26
N LYS A 304 -4.98 41.52 -13.78
CA LYS A 304 -3.73 41.52 -14.58
C LYS A 304 -2.52 40.97 -13.81
N SER A 305 -2.63 40.78 -12.50
CA SER A 305 -1.59 40.19 -11.66
C SER A 305 -1.66 38.66 -11.54
N LEU A 306 -2.74 38.03 -12.03
CA LEU A 306 -2.99 36.60 -11.88
C LEU A 306 -2.63 35.85 -13.17
N GLN A 307 -1.48 35.16 -13.14
CA GLN A 307 -1.05 34.27 -14.23
C GLN A 307 -1.65 32.88 -14.03
N VAL A 308 -2.35 32.36 -15.03
CA VAL A 308 -2.85 30.99 -15.07
C VAL A 308 -2.31 30.29 -16.31
N VAL A 309 -1.85 29.06 -16.17
CA VAL A 309 -1.48 28.24 -17.34
C VAL A 309 -2.52 27.16 -17.52
N LYS A 310 -3.15 27.14 -18.69
CA LYS A 310 -4.08 26.07 -19.05
C LYS A 310 -3.30 24.97 -19.74
N VAL A 311 -3.30 23.81 -19.11
CA VAL A 311 -2.66 22.61 -19.66
C VAL A 311 -3.76 21.66 -20.12
N SER A 312 -3.78 21.37 -21.42
CA SER A 312 -4.79 20.51 -22.03
C SER A 312 -4.22 19.14 -22.36
N SER A 313 -5.02 18.10 -22.17
CA SER A 313 -4.72 16.70 -22.49
C SER A 313 -5.95 16.05 -23.13
N HIS A 314 -5.77 14.95 -23.85
CA HIS A 314 -6.88 14.18 -24.42
C HIS A 314 -7.11 12.87 -23.67
N LYS A 315 -8.36 12.46 -23.47
CA LYS A 315 -8.75 11.19 -22.84
C LYS A 315 -9.32 10.24 -23.89
N PRO A 316 -8.54 9.28 -24.44
CA PRO A 316 -8.97 8.45 -25.57
C PRO A 316 -10.22 7.61 -25.28
N ARG A 317 -10.30 7.04 -24.06
CA ARG A 317 -11.43 6.17 -23.65
C ARG A 317 -12.76 6.90 -23.45
N ALA A 318 -12.72 8.21 -23.22
CA ALA A 318 -13.91 9.05 -23.07
C ALA A 318 -14.10 10.01 -24.25
N ASN A 319 -13.19 9.94 -25.24
CA ASN A 319 -13.11 10.84 -26.39
C ASN A 319 -13.33 12.33 -26.02
N LYS A 320 -12.63 12.81 -24.98
CA LYS A 320 -12.83 14.16 -24.42
C LYS A 320 -11.50 14.83 -24.08
N ALA A 321 -11.41 16.14 -24.33
CA ALA A 321 -10.32 16.98 -23.83
C ALA A 321 -10.48 17.28 -22.33
N VAL A 322 -9.39 17.22 -21.59
CA VAL A 322 -9.32 17.49 -20.16
C VAL A 322 -8.35 18.63 -19.95
N ASP A 323 -8.78 19.62 -19.19
CA ASP A 323 -8.00 20.83 -18.94
C ASP A 323 -7.61 20.92 -17.46
N ALA A 324 -6.43 21.41 -17.15
CA ALA A 324 -6.04 21.78 -15.80
C ALA A 324 -5.53 23.22 -15.77
N LEU A 325 -5.81 23.93 -14.68
CA LEU A 325 -5.35 25.30 -14.45
C LEU A 325 -4.22 25.28 -13.42
N LEU A 326 -3.06 25.78 -13.80
CA LEU A 326 -1.92 26.02 -12.91
C LEU A 326 -1.91 27.49 -12.52
N VAL A 327 -1.89 27.80 -11.22
CA VAL A 327 -2.05 29.17 -10.73
C VAL A 327 -0.72 29.72 -10.20
N GLY A 328 -0.51 31.03 -10.37
CA GLY A 328 0.62 31.78 -9.81
C GLY A 328 0.42 32.17 -8.34
N GLU A 329 1.30 33.03 -7.82
CA GLU A 329 1.51 33.30 -6.38
C GLU A 329 0.30 33.81 -5.54
N GLN A 330 -0.84 34.11 -6.16
CA GLN A 330 -1.99 34.76 -5.50
C GLN A 330 -3.16 33.82 -5.14
N PHE A 331 -3.13 32.53 -5.48
CA PHE A 331 -4.21 31.59 -5.15
C PHE A 331 -3.65 30.28 -4.57
N ASP A 332 -4.35 29.74 -3.56
CA ASP A 332 -4.04 28.51 -2.81
C ASP A 332 -2.60 28.44 -2.27
N VAL A 333 -2.44 28.49 -0.95
CA VAL A 333 -1.15 28.71 -0.28
C VAL A 333 -0.10 27.68 -0.72
N ASP A 334 -0.53 26.46 -1.05
CA ASP A 334 0.33 25.30 -1.29
C ASP A 334 0.66 25.04 -2.77
N LYS A 335 0.02 25.72 -3.74
CA LYS A 335 0.22 25.49 -5.19
C LYS A 335 0.82 26.66 -5.99
N ARG A 336 1.24 27.72 -5.29
CA ARG A 336 1.80 28.97 -5.84
C ARG A 336 2.94 28.82 -6.87
N GLY A 337 3.63 27.68 -6.89
CA GLY A 337 4.76 27.39 -7.78
C GLY A 337 4.39 26.84 -9.16
N GLY A 338 3.11 26.54 -9.43
CA GLY A 338 2.69 25.79 -10.62
C GLY A 338 3.07 26.43 -11.97
N VAL A 339 2.92 27.75 -12.10
CA VAL A 339 3.26 28.48 -13.34
C VAL A 339 4.77 28.46 -13.60
N LYS A 340 5.58 28.75 -12.57
CA LYS A 340 7.04 28.73 -12.66
C LYS A 340 7.54 27.33 -13.00
N PHE A 341 6.94 26.31 -12.38
CA PHE A 341 7.24 24.91 -12.65
C PHE A 341 7.00 24.55 -14.12
N ILE A 342 5.79 24.83 -14.66
CA ILE A 342 5.43 24.38 -16.00
C ILE A 342 6.22 25.11 -17.09
N GLN A 343 6.51 26.40 -16.92
CA GLN A 343 7.36 27.16 -17.85
C GLN A 343 8.79 26.60 -17.89
N LEU A 344 9.34 26.24 -16.73
CA LEU A 344 10.67 25.64 -16.65
C LEU A 344 10.69 24.24 -17.29
N LEU A 345 9.64 23.43 -17.07
CA LEU A 345 9.48 22.12 -17.68
C LEU A 345 9.34 22.23 -19.21
N GLU A 346 8.54 23.16 -19.71
CA GLU A 346 8.37 23.40 -21.14
C GLU A 346 9.71 23.75 -21.79
N ARG A 347 10.48 24.65 -21.18
CA ARG A 347 11.81 25.03 -21.66
C ARG A 347 12.79 23.85 -21.66
N LEU A 348 12.85 23.09 -20.56
CA LEU A 348 13.68 21.89 -20.47
C LEU A 348 13.32 20.86 -21.54
N SER A 349 12.01 20.62 -21.72
CA SER A 349 11.47 19.67 -22.70
C SER A 349 11.86 20.06 -24.13
N LYS A 350 11.68 21.33 -24.53
CA LYS A 350 12.06 21.84 -25.86
C LYS A 350 13.55 21.73 -26.15
N LEU A 351 14.41 21.92 -25.15
CA LEU A 351 15.87 21.90 -25.32
C LEU A 351 16.45 20.49 -25.52
N TYR A 352 15.78 19.46 -24.99
CA TYR A 352 16.25 18.08 -25.02
C TYR A 352 15.41 17.15 -25.88
N GLY A 353 14.21 17.57 -26.28
CA GLY A 353 13.25 16.80 -27.06
C GLY A 353 12.88 17.48 -28.37
N ASN A 354 11.72 17.10 -28.89
CA ASN A 354 11.14 17.76 -30.05
C ASN A 354 10.35 19.01 -29.59
N SER A 355 10.40 20.08 -30.38
CA SER A 355 9.60 21.30 -30.15
C SER A 355 8.40 21.43 -31.09
N GLU A 356 8.15 20.42 -31.94
CA GLU A 356 6.99 20.36 -32.82
C GLU A 356 5.69 20.26 -32.03
N ASP A 357 4.63 20.86 -32.56
CA ASP A 357 3.28 20.78 -32.00
C ASP A 357 2.83 19.32 -31.89
N GLY A 358 2.32 18.94 -30.72
CA GLY A 358 1.91 17.57 -30.42
C GLY A 358 3.01 16.67 -29.83
N SER A 359 4.24 17.17 -29.68
CA SER A 359 5.29 16.43 -28.97
C SER A 359 5.09 16.43 -27.45
N GLU A 360 5.18 15.24 -26.84
CA GLU A 360 4.96 15.05 -25.39
C GLU A 360 6.00 15.81 -24.54
N LEU A 361 5.57 16.42 -23.44
CA LEU A 361 6.47 17.14 -22.54
C LEU A 361 7.40 16.22 -21.76
N LEU A 362 6.89 15.05 -21.36
CA LEU A 362 7.59 14.10 -20.50
C LEU A 362 8.16 12.95 -21.33
N PHE A 363 9.47 12.81 -21.28
CA PHE A 363 10.18 11.70 -21.93
C PHE A 363 11.45 11.36 -21.17
N THR A 364 12.05 10.23 -21.54
CA THR A 364 13.40 9.86 -21.10
C THR A 364 14.36 9.91 -22.27
N LEU A 365 15.65 10.07 -22.00
CA LEU A 365 16.72 9.90 -22.97
C LEU A 365 17.34 8.50 -22.84
N ASN A 366 17.58 7.86 -23.98
CA ASN A 366 18.33 6.62 -24.06
C ASN A 366 19.85 6.88 -23.97
N ASN A 367 20.65 5.82 -24.01
CA ASN A 367 22.11 5.88 -23.97
C ASN A 367 22.78 6.58 -25.17
N HIS A 368 22.05 6.82 -26.25
CA HIS A 368 22.50 7.63 -27.42
C HIS A 368 21.98 9.07 -27.37
N ALA A 369 21.36 9.47 -26.26
CA ALA A 369 20.67 10.76 -26.10
C ALA A 369 19.46 10.98 -27.01
N ASP A 370 18.88 9.92 -27.58
CA ASP A 370 17.60 10.01 -28.29
C ASP A 370 16.42 9.95 -27.32
N VAL A 371 15.33 10.59 -27.72
CA VAL A 371 14.05 10.56 -27.00
C VAL A 371 13.48 9.14 -26.96
N ASN A 372 13.07 8.72 -25.77
CA ASN A 372 12.38 7.47 -25.49
C ASN A 372 11.05 7.75 -24.77
N HIS A 373 9.97 7.58 -25.51
CA HIS A 373 8.58 7.80 -25.09
C HIS A 373 8.00 6.69 -24.20
N THR A 374 8.72 5.56 -24.02
CA THR A 374 8.25 4.48 -23.13
C THR A 374 8.06 4.99 -21.70
N PHE A 375 8.89 5.96 -21.30
CA PHE A 375 8.82 6.66 -20.01
C PHE A 375 8.53 5.70 -18.85
N ASN A 376 9.46 4.76 -18.60
CA ASN A 376 9.29 3.70 -17.62
C ASN A 376 9.33 4.26 -16.19
N LEU A 377 8.19 4.78 -15.76
CA LEU A 377 8.00 5.44 -14.48
C LEU A 377 8.26 4.49 -13.29
N GLN A 378 8.06 3.19 -13.46
CA GLN A 378 8.34 2.22 -12.38
C GLN A 378 9.83 2.21 -12.03
N GLU A 379 10.71 2.18 -13.03
CA GLU A 379 12.16 2.20 -12.80
C GLU A 379 12.66 3.58 -12.34
N ILE A 380 12.07 4.66 -12.86
CA ILE A 380 12.38 6.03 -12.40
C ILE A 380 11.99 6.21 -10.93
N ASN A 381 10.79 5.78 -10.54
CA ASN A 381 10.31 5.89 -9.16
C ASN A 381 11.18 5.10 -8.18
N LYS A 382 11.71 3.93 -8.56
CA LYS A 382 12.67 3.18 -7.73
C LYS A 382 13.94 3.99 -7.42
N ARG A 383 14.37 4.86 -8.34
CA ARG A 383 15.51 5.76 -8.15
C ARG A 383 15.13 6.98 -7.32
N LEU A 384 14.01 7.63 -7.66
CA LEU A 384 13.51 8.82 -6.96
C LEU A 384 13.34 8.59 -5.45
N VAL A 385 12.63 7.52 -5.05
CA VAL A 385 12.35 7.27 -3.62
C VAL A 385 13.62 7.04 -2.82
N ASN A 386 14.65 6.45 -3.42
CA ASN A 386 15.93 6.21 -2.77
C ASN A 386 16.78 7.49 -2.71
N GLN A 387 16.93 8.20 -3.83
CA GLN A 387 17.77 9.41 -3.89
C GLN A 387 17.19 10.55 -3.08
N LEU A 388 15.86 10.71 -3.10
CA LEU A 388 15.17 11.72 -2.29
C LEU A 388 14.84 11.23 -0.88
N HIS A 389 15.30 10.04 -0.49
CA HIS A 389 15.11 9.46 0.85
C HIS A 389 13.64 9.50 1.32
N LEU A 390 12.69 9.20 0.42
CA LEU A 390 11.25 9.31 0.65
C LEU A 390 10.75 8.16 1.53
N LEU A 391 11.15 8.17 2.81
CA LEU A 391 10.77 7.16 3.79
C LEU A 391 9.29 7.27 4.15
N SER A 392 8.66 6.12 4.29
CA SER A 392 7.28 6.04 4.78
C SER A 392 7.23 6.34 6.29
N PRO A 393 6.21 7.06 6.78
CA PRO A 393 5.96 7.20 8.21
C PRO A 393 5.59 5.85 8.86
N TYR A 394 5.06 4.89 8.09
CA TYR A 394 4.61 3.59 8.58
C TYR A 394 5.72 2.52 8.65
N ARG A 395 6.97 2.89 8.37
CA ARG A 395 8.10 1.93 8.33
C ARG A 395 8.40 1.22 9.62
N ALA A 396 8.03 1.81 10.76
CA ALA A 396 8.14 1.16 12.06
C ALA A 396 7.33 -0.15 12.14
N GLU A 397 6.28 -0.31 11.35
CA GLU A 397 5.49 -1.55 11.30
C GLU A 397 6.30 -2.72 10.70
N SER A 398 7.38 -2.44 9.97
CA SER A 398 8.30 -3.47 9.43
C SER A 398 9.42 -3.84 10.39
N LEU A 399 9.46 -3.23 11.58
CA LEU A 399 10.51 -3.44 12.58
C LEU A 399 10.67 -4.92 13.00
N PRO A 400 9.60 -5.69 13.30
CA PRO A 400 9.76 -7.11 13.66
C PRO A 400 10.47 -7.91 12.57
N TRP A 401 10.15 -7.62 11.32
CA TRP A 401 10.75 -8.29 10.17
C TRP A 401 12.21 -7.91 9.96
N PHE A 402 12.57 -6.64 10.11
CA PHE A 402 13.97 -6.22 10.03
C PHE A 402 14.81 -6.82 11.16
N LYS A 403 14.24 -7.07 12.34
CA LYS A 403 14.91 -7.80 13.43
C LYS A 403 15.17 -9.24 13.01
N GLU A 404 14.17 -9.94 12.49
CA GLU A 404 14.31 -11.32 12.02
C GLU A 404 15.39 -11.45 10.94
N LEU A 405 15.42 -10.52 9.97
CA LEU A 405 16.44 -10.44 8.94
C LEU A 405 17.85 -10.18 9.52
N PHE A 406 17.97 -9.25 10.48
CA PHE A 406 19.24 -8.95 11.13
C PHE A 406 19.84 -10.17 11.83
N TYR A 407 19.03 -10.87 12.63
CA TYR A 407 19.48 -12.08 13.32
C TYR A 407 19.80 -13.24 12.37
N ALA A 408 18.97 -13.48 11.36
CA ALA A 408 19.25 -14.48 10.34
C ALA A 408 20.61 -14.21 9.68
N HIS A 409 20.87 -12.96 9.28
CA HIS A 409 22.14 -12.59 8.68
C HIS A 409 23.32 -12.66 9.65
N ARG A 410 23.14 -12.32 10.93
CA ARG A 410 24.18 -12.49 11.96
C ARG A 410 24.58 -13.95 12.13
N ASN A 411 23.62 -14.86 11.99
CA ASN A 411 23.82 -16.31 12.01
C ASN A 411 24.30 -16.90 10.67
N GLN A 412 24.76 -16.07 9.73
CA GLN A 412 25.16 -16.48 8.36
C GLN A 412 24.06 -17.22 7.59
N GLN A 413 22.81 -16.81 7.81
CA GLN A 413 21.63 -17.31 7.12
C GLN A 413 20.95 -16.19 6.30
N THR A 414 20.06 -16.60 5.42
CA THR A 414 19.13 -15.75 4.66
C THR A 414 17.75 -16.38 4.71
N ILE A 415 16.70 -15.56 4.79
CA ILE A 415 15.32 -16.03 4.71
C ILE A 415 14.86 -15.92 3.26
N THR A 416 14.50 -17.05 2.66
CA THR A 416 13.80 -17.07 1.37
C THR A 416 12.31 -17.03 1.66
N LEU A 417 11.63 -15.98 1.18
CA LEU A 417 10.20 -15.81 1.32
C LEU A 417 9.57 -15.65 -0.06
N LYS A 418 8.64 -16.54 -0.42
CA LYS A 418 7.96 -16.52 -1.72
C LYS A 418 6.56 -17.11 -1.62
N LYS A 419 5.72 -16.78 -2.59
CA LYS A 419 4.41 -17.42 -2.79
C LYS A 419 4.59 -18.64 -3.69
N VAL A 420 4.02 -19.78 -3.31
CA VAL A 420 4.01 -21.00 -4.13
C VAL A 420 2.58 -21.55 -4.23
N ILE A 421 2.32 -22.33 -5.28
CA ILE A 421 1.01 -22.97 -5.46
C ILE A 421 1.09 -24.39 -4.90
N ASN A 422 0.16 -24.76 -4.02
CA ASN A 422 0.06 -26.12 -3.49
C ASN A 422 -0.67 -27.06 -4.47
N HIS A 423 -0.80 -28.33 -4.10
CA HIS A 423 -1.47 -29.34 -4.92
C HIS A 423 -2.97 -29.06 -5.17
N LEU A 424 -3.62 -28.25 -4.33
CA LEU A 424 -5.02 -27.80 -4.48
C LEU A 424 -5.15 -26.56 -5.38
N GLY A 425 -4.05 -26.02 -5.93
CA GLY A 425 -4.10 -24.78 -6.70
C GLY A 425 -4.19 -23.51 -5.84
N ARG A 426 -3.98 -23.61 -4.52
CA ARG A 426 -4.00 -22.49 -3.58
C ARG A 426 -2.64 -21.85 -3.47
N SER A 427 -2.62 -20.53 -3.31
CA SER A 427 -1.39 -19.80 -2.99
C SER A 427 -1.07 -19.95 -1.52
N ILE A 428 0.10 -20.51 -1.23
CA ILE A 428 0.65 -20.68 0.12
C ILE A 428 2.00 -19.97 0.27
N VAL A 429 2.42 -19.77 1.52
CA VAL A 429 3.71 -19.17 1.86
C VAL A 429 4.81 -20.23 1.89
N HIS A 430 5.91 -19.97 1.20
CA HIS A 430 7.16 -20.70 1.35
C HIS A 430 8.18 -19.82 2.07
N LYS A 431 8.46 -20.12 3.33
CA LYS A 431 9.43 -19.43 4.19
C LYS A 431 10.51 -20.43 4.61
N GLU A 432 11.73 -20.20 4.17
CA GLU A 432 12.84 -21.15 4.36
C GLU A 432 14.13 -20.43 4.74
N LEU A 433 14.80 -20.90 5.79
CA LEU A 433 16.13 -20.44 6.18
C LEU A 433 17.20 -21.19 5.39
N LYS A 434 18.12 -20.44 4.78
CA LYS A 434 19.25 -20.99 4.01
C LYS A 434 20.56 -20.43 4.51
N ALA A 435 21.57 -21.29 4.64
CA ALA A 435 22.94 -20.84 4.85
C ALA A 435 23.39 -19.94 3.69
N THR A 436 24.19 -18.92 4.00
CA THR A 436 24.71 -17.97 3.00
C THR A 436 26.19 -17.69 3.23
N SER A 437 26.83 -17.06 2.24
CA SER A 437 28.24 -16.71 2.38
C SER A 437 28.45 -15.59 3.39
N LYS A 438 29.62 -15.56 4.05
CA LYS A 438 30.02 -14.49 4.99
C LYS A 438 29.84 -13.09 4.41
N THR A 439 30.13 -12.91 3.12
CA THR A 439 29.97 -11.63 2.43
C THR A 439 28.51 -11.20 2.35
N LYS A 440 27.61 -12.10 1.92
CA LYS A 440 26.18 -11.82 1.82
C LYS A 440 25.54 -11.63 3.19
N ALA A 441 25.91 -12.46 4.18
CA ALA A 441 25.53 -12.29 5.57
C ALA A 441 25.96 -10.92 6.11
N GLY A 442 27.21 -10.54 5.87
CA GLY A 442 27.78 -9.26 6.30
C GLY A 442 27.04 -8.06 5.73
N GLN A 443 26.72 -8.09 4.44
CA GLN A 443 25.93 -7.06 3.74
C GLN A 443 24.48 -7.03 4.24
N GLY A 444 23.85 -8.19 4.37
CA GLY A 444 22.47 -8.33 4.84
C GLY A 444 22.28 -7.81 6.26
N ALA A 445 23.21 -8.13 7.18
CA ALA A 445 23.19 -7.64 8.55
C ALA A 445 23.38 -6.12 8.62
N THR A 446 24.29 -5.55 7.82
CA THR A 446 24.47 -4.08 7.77
C THR A 446 23.25 -3.37 7.17
N ASN A 447 22.64 -3.91 6.11
CA ASN A 447 21.46 -3.32 5.49
C ASN A 447 20.21 -3.44 6.39
N SER A 448 20.02 -4.56 7.08
CA SER A 448 18.90 -4.74 8.03
C SER A 448 19.08 -3.86 9.26
N ALA A 449 20.31 -3.73 9.78
CA ALA A 449 20.63 -2.75 10.84
C ALA A 449 20.32 -1.31 10.42
N TYR A 450 20.64 -0.92 9.18
CA TYR A 450 20.24 0.39 8.65
C TYR A 450 18.72 0.57 8.67
N CYS A 451 17.96 -0.42 8.19
CA CYS A 451 16.50 -0.34 8.16
C CYS A 451 15.88 -0.31 9.57
N LEU A 452 16.44 -1.07 10.51
CA LEU A 452 16.03 -1.04 11.92
C LEU A 452 16.23 0.34 12.52
N LEU A 453 17.41 0.92 12.36
CA LEU A 453 17.73 2.24 12.90
C LEU A 453 16.89 3.34 12.25
N SER A 454 16.64 3.24 10.94
CA SER A 454 15.83 4.25 10.23
C SER A 454 14.37 4.23 10.70
N CYS A 455 13.85 3.14 11.27
CA CYS A 455 12.52 3.12 11.89
C CYS A 455 12.39 4.07 13.10
N TYR A 456 13.49 4.42 13.77
CA TYR A 456 13.47 5.29 14.97
C TYR A 456 13.89 6.73 14.69
N THR A 457 14.42 7.02 13.50
CA THR A 457 14.93 8.35 13.19
C THR A 457 14.94 8.63 11.69
N ASP A 458 14.72 9.89 11.33
CA ASP A 458 14.94 10.42 9.97
C ASP A 458 16.34 11.04 9.81
N LEU A 459 17.18 10.97 10.85
CA LEU A 459 18.56 11.48 10.81
C LEU A 459 19.45 10.63 9.89
N PRO A 460 20.47 11.23 9.25
CA PRO A 460 21.45 10.48 8.48
C PRO A 460 22.14 9.41 9.33
N LEU A 461 22.07 8.14 8.92
CA LEU A 461 22.78 7.05 9.60
C LEU A 461 24.22 6.85 9.09
N LYS A 462 24.59 7.56 8.02
CA LYS A 462 25.94 7.54 7.45
C LYS A 462 26.90 8.32 8.35
N GLY A 463 28.12 7.82 8.53
CA GLY A 463 29.17 8.56 9.23
C GLY A 463 29.00 8.67 10.75
N ILE A 464 28.07 7.93 11.35
CA ILE A 464 27.91 7.85 12.81
C ILE A 464 29.13 7.13 13.41
N LEU A 465 29.76 7.76 14.41
CA LEU A 465 30.93 7.26 15.14
C LEU A 465 30.53 6.42 16.35
N LEU A 466 31.35 5.42 16.67
CA LEU A 466 31.31 4.63 17.90
C LEU A 466 32.23 5.22 18.98
N PRO A 467 31.95 4.99 20.28
CA PRO A 467 30.79 4.28 20.83
C PRO A 467 29.52 5.14 20.85
N LEU A 468 28.37 4.47 20.94
CA LEU A 468 27.10 5.10 21.25
C LEU A 468 27.01 5.37 22.75
N THR A 469 26.14 6.31 23.14
CA THR A 469 25.85 6.60 24.55
C THR A 469 24.36 6.44 24.81
N TYR A 470 24.02 5.93 25.98
CA TYR A 470 22.66 5.53 26.34
C TYR A 470 22.23 6.23 27.62
N SER A 471 21.06 6.87 27.61
CA SER A 471 20.46 7.41 28.82
C SER A 471 19.80 6.32 29.67
N GLU A 472 19.38 6.69 30.87
CA GLU A 472 18.36 5.92 31.59
C GLU A 472 16.99 6.00 30.88
N LYS A 473 16.07 5.14 31.31
CA LYS A 473 14.69 5.09 30.81
C LYS A 473 13.95 6.37 31.21
N ASP A 474 13.37 7.06 30.23
CA ASP A 474 12.54 8.25 30.45
C ASP A 474 11.12 7.89 30.92
N SER A 475 10.31 8.91 31.26
CA SER A 475 8.94 8.75 31.73
C SER A 475 8.03 8.01 30.74
N ASN A 476 8.36 8.06 29.44
CA ASN A 476 7.61 7.42 28.37
C ASN A 476 8.12 6.00 28.11
N GLY A 477 9.09 5.55 28.89
CA GLY A 477 9.70 4.24 28.79
C GLY A 477 10.71 4.08 27.66
N ASN A 478 11.20 5.19 27.12
CA ASN A 478 12.19 5.22 26.06
C ASN A 478 13.60 5.45 26.60
N VAL A 479 14.58 5.01 25.84
CA VAL A 479 16.00 5.26 26.07
C VAL A 479 16.53 6.14 24.95
N THR A 480 17.24 7.20 25.33
CA THR A 480 17.89 8.10 24.37
C THR A 480 19.23 7.50 23.97
N VAL A 481 19.42 7.33 22.66
CA VAL A 481 20.65 6.86 22.03
C VAL A 481 21.34 8.05 21.38
N SER A 482 22.48 8.44 21.93
CA SER A 482 23.23 9.63 21.52
C SER A 482 24.54 9.25 20.84
N PHE A 483 24.91 10.01 19.81
CA PHE A 483 26.07 9.74 18.96
C PHE A 483 26.66 11.02 18.36
N LYS A 484 27.83 10.90 17.70
CA LYS A 484 28.51 11.98 16.99
C LYS A 484 28.79 11.62 15.54
N TYR A 485 28.74 12.61 14.67
CA TYR A 485 29.24 12.50 13.29
C TYR A 485 30.71 12.89 13.19
N ARG A 486 31.33 12.62 12.03
CA ARG A 486 32.74 12.98 11.74
C ARG A 486 33.04 14.47 11.85
N ASN A 487 32.05 15.33 11.60
CA ASN A 487 32.17 16.78 11.74
C ASN A 487 32.03 17.26 13.19
N GLY A 488 31.93 16.35 14.16
CA GLY A 488 31.79 16.66 15.58
C GLY A 488 30.36 16.99 16.03
N ILE A 489 29.41 17.11 15.10
CA ILE A 489 27.99 17.37 15.44
C ILE A 489 27.44 16.16 16.20
N GLY A 490 26.89 16.44 17.39
CA GLY A 490 26.18 15.46 18.19
C GLY A 490 24.70 15.39 17.82
N ALA A 491 24.13 14.19 17.82
CA ALA A 491 22.71 13.96 17.60
C ALA A 491 22.22 12.77 18.41
N PHE A 492 20.90 12.58 18.47
CA PHE A 492 20.29 11.48 19.21
C PHE A 492 18.97 11.05 18.58
N PHE A 493 18.52 9.85 18.92
CA PHE A 493 17.16 9.38 18.71
C PHE A 493 16.68 8.59 19.93
N LYS A 494 15.38 8.35 20.02
CA LYS A 494 14.76 7.61 21.13
C LYS A 494 14.32 6.24 20.65
N VAL A 495 14.49 5.23 21.50
CA VAL A 495 14.00 3.86 21.27
C VAL A 495 13.23 3.36 22.49
N PRO A 496 12.18 2.53 22.31
CA PRO A 496 11.55 1.85 23.43
C PRO A 496 12.55 0.97 24.19
N ALA A 497 12.43 0.88 25.51
CA ALA A 497 13.31 0.02 26.32
C ALA A 497 13.31 -1.45 25.86
N SER A 498 12.19 -1.95 25.31
CA SER A 498 12.06 -3.29 24.74
C SER A 498 12.99 -3.53 23.54
N ASP A 499 13.39 -2.46 22.84
CA ASP A 499 14.21 -2.52 21.64
C ASP A 499 15.67 -2.15 21.89
N LEU A 500 16.02 -1.71 23.10
CA LEU A 500 17.39 -1.32 23.44
C LEU A 500 18.39 -2.47 23.21
N ALA A 501 17.98 -3.71 23.46
CA ALA A 501 18.83 -4.90 23.27
C ALA A 501 19.31 -5.00 21.82
N VAL A 502 18.42 -4.87 20.83
CA VAL A 502 18.80 -4.95 19.42
C VAL A 502 19.71 -3.80 19.01
N ILE A 503 19.55 -2.60 19.58
CA ILE A 503 20.44 -1.45 19.30
C ILE A 503 21.85 -1.73 19.83
N LYS A 504 21.97 -2.24 21.05
CA LYS A 504 23.26 -2.63 21.64
C LYS A 504 23.92 -3.76 20.86
N GLU A 505 23.16 -4.70 20.35
CA GLU A 505 23.69 -5.77 19.52
C GLU A 505 24.16 -5.27 18.15
N ILE A 506 23.48 -4.30 17.54
CA ILE A 506 23.96 -3.61 16.33
C ILE A 506 25.29 -2.90 16.63
N GLU A 507 25.38 -2.19 17.75
CA GLU A 507 26.61 -1.55 18.19
C GLU A 507 27.74 -2.57 18.40
N GLN A 508 27.44 -3.69 19.06
CA GLN A 508 28.38 -4.78 19.28
C GLN A 508 28.87 -5.36 17.96
N TYR A 509 27.97 -5.60 16.99
CA TYR A 509 28.33 -6.09 15.66
C TYR A 509 29.26 -5.11 14.93
N ALA A 510 28.99 -3.81 15.05
CA ALA A 510 29.83 -2.77 14.49
C ALA A 510 31.22 -2.76 15.16
N ASN A 511 31.29 -2.91 16.49
CA ASN A 511 32.54 -3.04 17.24
C ASN A 511 33.35 -4.29 16.85
N GLU A 512 32.70 -5.46 16.67
CA GLU A 512 33.35 -6.69 16.20
C GLU A 512 34.00 -6.52 14.82
N LYS A 513 33.36 -5.76 13.93
CA LYS A 513 33.93 -5.40 12.62
C LYS A 513 35.05 -4.38 12.75
N ALA A 514 34.85 -3.33 13.53
CA ALA A 514 35.84 -2.27 13.73
C ALA A 514 37.12 -2.81 14.41
N ASN A 515 37.02 -3.81 15.27
CA ASN A 515 38.20 -4.44 15.91
C ASN A 515 39.11 -5.17 14.91
N LYS A 516 38.60 -5.56 13.74
CA LYS A 516 39.38 -6.23 12.68
C LYS A 516 40.04 -5.24 11.71
N GLN A 517 39.67 -3.96 11.77
CA GLN A 517 40.17 -2.93 10.87
C GLN A 517 41.49 -2.33 11.37
N PRO A 518 42.36 -1.84 10.47
CA PRO A 518 43.54 -1.08 10.87
C PRO A 518 43.19 0.14 11.74
N LYS A 519 43.92 0.37 12.84
CA LYS A 519 43.64 1.43 13.83
C LYS A 519 43.59 2.87 13.26
N LYS A 520 44.12 3.09 12.06
CA LYS A 520 44.07 4.38 11.36
C LYS A 520 42.66 4.79 10.92
N TYR A 521 41.74 3.83 10.83
CA TYR A 521 40.37 4.10 10.38
C TYR A 521 39.44 4.34 11.57
N GLU A 522 38.55 5.30 11.39
CA GLU A 522 37.48 5.61 12.32
C GLU A 522 36.54 4.42 12.54
N ARG A 523 35.99 4.31 13.75
CA ARG A 523 35.03 3.25 14.12
C ARG A 523 33.63 3.75 13.80
N LEU A 524 33.00 3.19 12.76
CA LEU A 524 31.68 3.60 12.28
C LEU A 524 30.61 2.60 12.74
N LEU A 525 29.42 3.12 13.08
CA LEU A 525 28.26 2.28 13.43
C LEU A 525 27.82 1.41 12.23
N LEU A 526 27.75 2.01 11.04
CA LEU A 526 27.42 1.32 9.80
C LEU A 526 28.51 1.59 8.75
N ALA A 527 29.22 0.55 8.33
CA ALA A 527 30.25 0.64 7.29
C ALA A 527 30.10 -0.49 6.26
N LYS A 528 30.41 -0.17 5.00
CA LYS A 528 30.69 -1.16 3.96
C LYS A 528 32.19 -1.49 4.02
N ASN A 529 32.52 -2.66 4.55
CA ASN A 529 33.90 -3.11 4.61
C ASN A 529 34.29 -3.81 3.30
N ARG A 530 35.37 -3.35 2.68
CA ARG A 530 36.05 -4.07 1.60
C ARG A 530 37.51 -4.20 2.00
N ASN A 531 38.00 -5.42 2.14
CA ASN A 531 39.37 -5.71 2.62
C ASN A 531 39.70 -4.96 3.92
N ASP A 532 38.82 -5.05 4.92
CA ASP A 532 38.94 -4.38 6.23
C ASP A 532 39.11 -2.86 6.19
N THR A 533 38.80 -2.24 5.06
CA THR A 533 38.71 -0.77 4.94
C THR A 533 37.24 -0.37 5.08
N PRO A 534 36.86 0.37 6.14
CA PRO A 534 35.52 0.88 6.29
C PRO A 534 35.28 2.00 5.27
N LYS A 535 34.17 1.91 4.55
CA LYS A 535 33.70 2.96 3.63
C LYS A 535 32.23 3.22 3.84
N ASP A 536 31.81 4.46 3.60
CA ASP A 536 30.40 4.78 3.48
C ASP A 536 29.82 4.21 2.18
N TRP A 537 28.49 4.24 2.08
CA TRP A 537 27.80 4.05 0.82
C TRP A 537 27.64 5.38 0.07
N GLU A 538 27.48 5.26 -1.25
CA GLU A 538 27.11 6.35 -2.13
C GLU A 538 25.63 6.74 -1.93
N GLY A 539 25.31 8.04 -2.00
CA GLY A 539 23.96 8.57 -1.79
C GLY A 539 23.47 8.46 -0.33
N ILE A 540 22.23 8.84 -0.05
CA ILE A 540 21.73 8.93 1.34
C ILE A 540 21.50 7.56 1.97
N SER A 541 20.98 6.60 1.21
CA SER A 541 20.53 5.32 1.72
C SER A 541 21.20 4.15 0.99
N PRO A 542 21.74 3.13 1.69
CA PRO A 542 22.29 1.94 1.08
C PRO A 542 21.21 0.97 0.59
N ILE A 543 19.93 1.30 0.81
CA ILE A 543 18.78 0.43 0.61
C ILE A 543 18.07 0.76 -0.69
N SER A 544 18.10 -0.16 -1.65
CA SER A 544 17.33 -0.01 -2.88
C SER A 544 15.87 -0.44 -2.71
N ALA A 545 14.98 0.12 -3.52
CA ALA A 545 13.59 -0.37 -3.63
C ALA A 545 13.52 -1.86 -4.02
N GLU A 546 14.50 -2.34 -4.79
CA GLU A 546 14.61 -3.74 -5.19
C GLU A 546 14.96 -4.66 -4.01
N LEU A 547 15.75 -4.18 -3.05
CA LEU A 547 16.03 -4.92 -1.82
C LEU A 547 14.76 -5.05 -0.96
N MET A 548 13.97 -3.97 -0.84
CA MET A 548 12.68 -4.01 -0.14
C MET A 548 11.73 -5.04 -0.75
N ARG A 549 11.65 -5.08 -2.10
CA ARG A 549 10.91 -6.12 -2.83
C ARG A 549 11.43 -7.53 -2.53
N THR A 550 12.75 -7.71 -2.53
CA THR A 550 13.40 -8.99 -2.22
C THR A 550 13.09 -9.47 -0.80
N TRP A 551 13.04 -8.54 0.15
CA TRP A 551 12.65 -8.80 1.53
C TRP A 551 11.14 -8.86 1.74
N SER A 552 10.33 -8.84 0.68
CA SER A 552 8.86 -8.87 0.77
C SER A 552 8.28 -7.77 1.67
N VAL A 553 8.95 -6.61 1.71
CA VAL A 553 8.40 -5.40 2.32
C VAL A 553 7.49 -4.73 1.27
N GLU A 554 6.25 -4.50 1.64
CA GLU A 554 5.24 -4.00 0.72
C GLU A 554 5.50 -2.53 0.33
N PRO A 555 5.01 -2.09 -0.84
CA PRO A 555 5.01 -0.66 -1.20
C PRO A 555 4.36 0.17 -0.09
N ASN A 556 4.83 1.41 0.11
CA ASN A 556 4.41 2.28 1.22
C ASN A 556 4.83 1.84 2.62
N HIS A 557 5.42 0.67 2.81
CA HIS A 557 5.84 0.28 4.16
C HIS A 557 7.23 0.81 4.47
N TYR A 558 8.20 0.77 3.56
CA TYR A 558 9.52 1.37 3.82
C TYR A 558 9.73 2.70 3.11
N TYR A 559 9.54 2.72 1.78
CA TYR A 559 9.53 3.93 0.97
C TYR A 559 8.10 4.30 0.58
N LEU A 560 7.84 5.60 0.43
CA LEU A 560 6.60 6.09 -0.15
C LEU A 560 6.45 5.59 -1.58
N SER A 561 5.28 5.05 -1.91
CA SER A 561 4.91 4.70 -3.27
C SER A 561 4.51 5.97 -4.00
N LEU A 562 5.18 6.26 -5.10
CA LEU A 562 4.84 7.38 -5.97
C LEU A 562 3.83 6.94 -7.03
N GLN A 563 2.57 7.35 -6.88
CA GLN A 563 1.47 7.02 -7.79
C GLN A 563 0.57 8.23 -8.04
N SER A 564 0.17 8.45 -9.29
CA SER A 564 -0.79 9.49 -9.67
C SER A 564 -2.15 9.28 -9.01
N SER A 565 -2.59 8.03 -8.83
CA SER A 565 -3.84 7.70 -8.14
C SER A 565 -3.89 8.20 -6.69
N ARG A 566 -2.77 8.13 -5.95
CA ARG A 566 -2.68 8.64 -4.57
C ARG A 566 -2.70 10.16 -4.50
N TRP A 567 -2.01 10.83 -5.44
CA TRP A 567 -2.11 12.29 -5.59
C TRP A 567 -3.56 12.70 -5.83
N ARG A 568 -4.20 12.00 -6.76
CA ARG A 568 -5.58 12.29 -7.17
C ARG A 568 -6.60 12.05 -6.06
N GLU A 569 -6.44 10.98 -5.28
CA GLU A 569 -7.28 10.71 -4.11
C GLU A 569 -7.13 11.82 -3.06
N MET A 570 -5.89 12.19 -2.74
CA MET A 570 -5.61 13.25 -1.77
C MET A 570 -6.26 14.57 -2.20
N THR A 571 -6.06 15.01 -3.45
CA THR A 571 -6.68 16.25 -3.93
C THR A 571 -8.20 16.13 -4.01
N SER A 572 -8.74 14.94 -4.34
CA SER A 572 -10.19 14.70 -4.32
C SER A 572 -10.77 14.98 -2.94
N ASN A 573 -10.14 14.43 -1.90
CA ASN A 573 -10.58 14.59 -0.52
C ASN A 573 -10.48 16.04 -0.06
N GLN A 574 -9.40 16.75 -0.40
CA GLN A 574 -9.23 18.18 -0.10
C GLN A 574 -10.31 19.03 -0.81
N ALA A 575 -10.48 18.85 -2.12
CA ALA A 575 -11.47 19.59 -2.90
C ALA A 575 -12.91 19.29 -2.47
N TYR A 576 -13.18 18.07 -2.03
CA TYR A 576 -14.46 17.70 -1.46
C TYR A 576 -14.70 18.36 -0.10
N ALA A 577 -13.69 18.43 0.77
CA ALA A 577 -13.79 19.09 2.06
C ALA A 577 -14.10 20.59 1.93
N GLU A 578 -13.55 21.25 0.90
CA GLU A 578 -13.74 22.68 0.67
C GLU A 578 -15.00 23.02 -0.15
N GLY A 579 -15.28 22.27 -1.21
CA GLY A 579 -16.29 22.60 -2.22
C GLY A 579 -17.31 21.51 -2.49
N GLY A 580 -17.34 20.45 -1.67
CA GLY A 580 -18.24 19.32 -1.83
C GLY A 580 -18.06 18.55 -3.15
N ILE A 581 -19.08 17.79 -3.54
CA ILE A 581 -19.04 16.95 -4.75
C ILE A 581 -18.84 17.78 -6.03
N GLN A 582 -19.35 19.00 -6.07
CA GLN A 582 -19.22 19.90 -7.22
C GLN A 582 -17.78 20.42 -7.36
N GLY A 583 -17.12 20.76 -6.24
CA GLY A 583 -15.69 21.12 -6.23
C GLY A 583 -14.81 19.97 -6.75
N ALA A 584 -15.02 18.76 -6.23
CA ALA A 584 -14.29 17.57 -6.69
C ALA A 584 -14.59 17.22 -8.17
N GLN A 585 -15.84 17.36 -8.63
CA GLN A 585 -16.22 17.15 -10.03
C GLN A 585 -15.55 18.15 -10.98
N SER A 586 -15.56 19.43 -10.60
CA SER A 586 -14.94 20.50 -11.38
C SER A 586 -13.43 20.28 -11.52
N LEU A 587 -12.76 19.95 -10.41
CA LEU A 587 -11.31 19.75 -10.38
C LEU A 587 -10.87 18.48 -11.11
N LEU A 588 -11.56 17.36 -10.88
CA LEU A 588 -11.14 16.04 -11.36
C LEU A 588 -11.74 15.66 -12.72
N GLN A 589 -12.72 16.43 -13.20
CA GLN A 589 -13.43 16.28 -14.48
C GLN A 589 -13.91 14.85 -14.76
N ASN A 590 -14.30 14.14 -13.70
CA ASN A 590 -14.87 12.79 -13.76
C ASN A 590 -16.40 12.84 -13.62
N ALA A 591 -17.06 11.82 -14.16
CA ALA A 591 -18.48 11.61 -13.91
C ALA A 591 -18.75 11.37 -12.42
N LYS A 592 -19.92 11.80 -11.92
CA LYS A 592 -20.37 11.62 -10.53
C LYS A 592 -20.18 10.19 -10.03
N GLU A 593 -20.68 9.23 -10.80
CA GLU A 593 -20.59 7.78 -10.51
C GLU A 593 -19.15 7.29 -10.35
N THR A 594 -18.20 7.84 -11.12
CA THR A 594 -16.78 7.47 -11.03
C THR A 594 -16.15 8.02 -9.76
N LEU A 595 -16.55 9.23 -9.35
CA LEU A 595 -16.10 9.85 -8.12
C LEU A 595 -16.68 9.11 -6.90
N GLU A 596 -17.98 8.83 -6.89
CA GLU A 596 -18.65 8.04 -5.85
C GLU A 596 -18.05 6.64 -5.71
N ARG A 597 -17.71 5.99 -6.83
CA ARG A 597 -17.09 4.66 -6.79
C ARG A 597 -15.63 4.66 -6.33
N SER A 598 -14.85 5.68 -6.69
CA SER A 598 -13.38 5.57 -6.68
C SER A 598 -12.66 6.64 -5.87
N TYR A 599 -13.33 7.73 -5.47
CA TYR A 599 -12.69 8.94 -4.91
C TYR A 599 -13.49 9.67 -3.81
N LEU A 600 -14.78 9.35 -3.60
CA LEU A 600 -15.69 10.06 -2.66
C LEU A 600 -16.16 9.18 -1.49
N ASN A 601 -15.52 8.04 -1.26
CA ASN A 601 -15.88 7.15 -0.15
C ASN A 601 -15.15 7.47 1.16
N GLY A 602 -14.55 8.67 1.25
CA GLY A 602 -13.85 9.16 2.44
C GLY A 602 -12.94 8.10 3.05
N HIS A 603 -12.69 8.20 4.36
CA HIS A 603 -12.22 7.03 5.09
C HIS A 603 -13.45 6.13 5.34
N PRO A 604 -13.45 4.83 4.96
CA PRO A 604 -14.64 3.98 5.09
C PRO A 604 -15.24 3.94 6.51
N LEU A 605 -14.41 4.09 7.55
CA LEU A 605 -14.89 4.21 8.93
C LEU A 605 -15.48 5.58 9.24
N LEU A 606 -14.84 6.67 8.79
CA LEU A 606 -15.40 8.01 8.95
C LEU A 606 -16.74 8.13 8.20
N ASN A 607 -16.87 7.48 7.04
CA ASN A 607 -18.11 7.43 6.30
C ASN A 607 -19.19 6.60 7.01
N LYS A 608 -18.84 5.51 7.69
CA LYS A 608 -19.78 4.77 8.56
C LYS A 608 -20.25 5.61 9.74
N VAL A 609 -19.32 6.34 10.37
CA VAL A 609 -19.64 7.29 11.45
C VAL A 609 -20.56 8.38 10.89
N ILE A 610 -20.17 9.08 9.82
CA ILE A 610 -20.96 10.14 9.15
C ILE A 610 -22.35 9.63 8.74
N LEU A 611 -22.45 8.46 8.12
CA LEU A 611 -23.73 7.85 7.74
C LEU A 611 -24.61 7.55 8.95
N SER A 612 -24.03 6.96 10.00
CA SER A 612 -24.73 6.76 11.27
C SER A 612 -25.24 8.11 11.82
N GLN A 613 -24.41 9.17 11.85
CA GLN A 613 -24.85 10.49 12.35
C GLN A 613 -25.94 11.11 11.47
N SER A 614 -25.85 10.89 10.18
CA SER A 614 -26.80 11.43 9.22
C SER A 614 -28.16 10.72 9.32
N ILE A 615 -28.16 9.40 9.54
CA ILE A 615 -29.38 8.60 9.76
C ILE A 615 -30.08 9.06 11.03
N GLU A 616 -29.35 9.25 12.13
CA GLU A 616 -29.95 9.76 13.37
C GLU A 616 -30.49 11.19 13.20
N VAL A 617 -29.82 12.06 12.44
CA VAL A 617 -30.36 13.41 12.18
C VAL A 617 -31.67 13.30 11.40
N ILE A 618 -31.74 12.37 10.44
CA ILE A 618 -32.97 12.10 9.68
C ILE A 618 -34.08 11.51 10.58
N GLU A 619 -33.75 10.64 11.52
CA GLU A 619 -34.73 10.08 12.47
C GLU A 619 -35.28 11.11 13.45
N ASN A 620 -34.53 12.17 13.74
CA ASN A 620 -34.97 13.27 14.62
C ASN A 620 -35.51 14.48 13.82
N LEU A 621 -35.72 14.33 12.51
CA LEU A 621 -36.45 15.31 11.69
C LEU A 621 -37.95 14.96 11.68
N ASP A 622 -38.79 15.87 12.14
CA ASP A 622 -40.24 15.82 12.00
C ASP A 622 -40.81 17.21 11.64
N ASP A 623 -42.13 17.31 11.47
CA ASP A 623 -42.82 18.55 11.05
C ASP A 623 -42.60 19.73 12.04
N GLU A 624 -42.18 19.46 13.27
CA GLU A 624 -41.94 20.47 14.32
C GLU A 624 -40.44 20.72 14.60
N THR A 625 -39.54 19.87 14.10
CA THR A 625 -38.10 19.91 14.39
C THR A 625 -37.29 20.30 13.15
N SER A 626 -36.68 21.48 13.18
CA SER A 626 -35.82 21.94 12.07
C SER A 626 -34.52 21.11 11.97
N LEU A 627 -33.91 21.10 10.79
CA LEU A 627 -32.64 20.39 10.54
C LEU A 627 -31.53 20.77 11.53
N GLU A 628 -31.42 22.05 11.90
CA GLU A 628 -30.40 22.47 12.88
C GLU A 628 -30.75 22.02 14.30
N GLN A 629 -32.04 21.94 14.66
CA GLN A 629 -32.48 21.36 15.93
C GLN A 629 -32.27 19.84 15.97
N ALA A 630 -32.54 19.12 14.87
CA ALA A 630 -32.29 17.68 14.76
C ALA A 630 -30.79 17.37 14.86
N LYS A 631 -29.94 18.19 14.22
CA LYS A 631 -28.48 18.12 14.39
C LYS A 631 -28.07 18.38 15.83
N ASP A 632 -28.62 19.42 16.49
CA ASP A 632 -28.33 19.71 17.89
C ASP A 632 -28.80 18.60 18.83
N ILE A 633 -29.95 17.97 18.55
CA ILE A 633 -30.47 16.81 19.29
C ILE A 633 -29.50 15.64 19.13
N VAL A 634 -29.07 15.33 17.91
CA VAL A 634 -28.11 14.26 17.64
C VAL A 634 -26.75 14.56 18.27
N VAL A 635 -26.26 15.79 18.21
CA VAL A 635 -25.00 16.21 18.86
C VAL A 635 -25.11 16.13 20.38
N LYS A 636 -26.26 16.49 20.97
CA LYS A 636 -26.52 16.34 22.42
C LYS A 636 -26.71 14.88 22.84
N ARG A 637 -27.25 14.04 21.96
CA ARG A 637 -27.51 12.60 22.17
C ARG A 637 -26.27 11.75 21.97
N ARG A 638 -25.35 12.19 21.09
CA ARG A 638 -24.11 11.50 20.73
C ARG A 638 -22.98 11.83 21.68
N GLY A 639 -23.01 11.16 22.84
CA GLY A 639 -21.85 10.74 23.60
C GLY A 639 -20.85 11.80 24.07
N ILE A 640 -19.91 11.32 24.88
CA ILE A 640 -18.87 12.14 25.48
C ILE A 640 -17.81 12.49 24.42
N PRO A 641 -17.48 13.77 24.18
CA PRO A 641 -16.52 14.17 23.13
C PRO A 641 -15.14 13.54 23.32
N MET A 642 -14.56 12.97 22.26
CA MET A 642 -13.24 12.35 22.32
C MET A 642 -12.11 13.32 21.97
N LEU A 643 -11.07 13.36 22.80
CA LEU A 643 -9.84 14.10 22.55
C LEU A 643 -8.89 13.26 21.71
N SER A 644 -8.27 13.89 20.69
CA SER A 644 -7.19 13.27 19.93
C SER A 644 -5.96 13.02 20.80
N HIS A 645 -5.11 12.09 20.37
CA HIS A 645 -3.86 11.77 21.06
C HIS A 645 -2.99 13.01 21.34
N ASP A 646 -2.81 13.88 20.34
CA ASP A 646 -1.98 15.09 20.44
C ASP A 646 -2.56 16.12 21.43
N GLU A 647 -3.89 16.28 21.47
CA GLU A 647 -4.58 17.17 22.41
C GLU A 647 -4.51 16.65 23.84
N TRP A 648 -4.67 15.35 24.00
CA TRP A 648 -4.50 14.67 25.28
C TRP A 648 -3.07 14.78 25.77
N GLU A 649 -2.08 14.57 24.91
CA GLU A 649 -0.67 14.67 25.26
C GLU A 649 -0.30 16.10 25.70
N LYS A 650 -0.81 17.13 25.02
CA LYS A 650 -0.68 18.54 25.43
C LYS A 650 -1.31 18.81 26.79
N LYS A 651 -2.53 18.31 27.06
CA LYS A 651 -3.20 18.48 28.36
C LYS A 651 -2.49 17.75 29.50
N ARG A 652 -2.01 16.53 29.23
CA ARG A 652 -1.26 15.72 30.18
C ARG A 652 0.06 16.38 30.56
N THR A 653 0.79 16.91 29.58
CA THR A 653 2.08 17.59 29.79
C THR A 653 1.93 18.97 30.44
N ALA A 654 0.88 19.73 30.11
CA ALA A 654 0.68 21.08 30.65
C ALA A 654 0.02 21.10 32.05
N GLY A 655 -0.78 20.10 32.41
CA GLY A 655 -1.64 20.14 33.61
C GLY A 655 -1.66 18.89 34.48
N ASN A 656 -0.81 17.89 34.22
CA ASN A 656 -0.80 16.61 34.93
C ASN A 656 -2.18 15.90 34.92
N ALA A 657 -2.92 16.08 33.81
CA ALA A 657 -4.26 15.56 33.63
C ALA A 657 -4.27 14.01 33.67
N LYS A 658 -5.28 13.43 34.32
CA LYS A 658 -5.45 11.97 34.49
C LYS A 658 -6.85 11.56 34.05
N THR A 659 -6.97 10.33 33.55
CA THR A 659 -8.29 9.71 33.31
C THR A 659 -8.82 9.07 34.59
N ASN A 660 -10.13 9.16 34.78
CA ASN A 660 -10.86 8.53 35.87
C ASN A 660 -10.94 6.98 35.66
N PRO A 661 -11.56 6.23 36.59
CA PRO A 661 -11.70 4.78 36.46
C PRO A 661 -12.42 4.33 35.19
N ASN A 662 -13.35 5.13 34.67
CA ASN A 662 -14.12 4.85 33.45
C ASN A 662 -13.37 5.27 32.17
N GLY A 663 -12.11 5.69 32.28
CA GLY A 663 -11.28 6.06 31.11
C GLY A 663 -11.47 7.48 30.59
N LEU A 664 -12.26 8.32 31.27
CA LEU A 664 -12.59 9.68 30.82
C LEU A 664 -11.79 10.74 31.57
N THR A 665 -11.60 11.91 30.95
CA THR A 665 -11.01 13.10 31.60
C THR A 665 -12.05 14.19 31.76
N CYS A 666 -11.99 14.95 32.86
CA CYS A 666 -12.82 16.13 33.07
C CYS A 666 -12.08 17.20 33.89
N ASN A 667 -12.71 18.36 34.10
CA ASN A 667 -12.20 19.44 34.93
C ASN A 667 -12.53 19.28 36.43
N GLY A 668 -13.12 18.15 36.84
CA GLY A 668 -13.52 17.88 38.22
C GLY A 668 -14.79 18.62 38.68
N GLN A 669 -15.50 19.30 37.78
CA GLN A 669 -16.78 19.97 38.06
C GLN A 669 -17.91 19.30 37.26
N GLN A 670 -18.91 18.81 37.97
CA GLN A 670 -20.09 18.18 37.38
C GLN A 670 -20.94 19.24 36.68
N ALA A 671 -21.29 18.97 35.42
CA ALA A 671 -22.12 19.83 34.58
C ALA A 671 -23.10 18.96 33.78
N ILE A 672 -24.29 18.73 34.35
CA ILE A 672 -25.35 17.93 33.74
C ILE A 672 -26.46 18.87 33.25
N SER A 673 -26.85 18.78 31.97
CA SER A 673 -27.89 19.63 31.37
C SER A 673 -29.30 19.31 31.86
N ASP A 674 -29.59 18.02 32.04
CA ASP A 674 -30.96 17.50 32.25
C ASP A 674 -31.15 16.85 33.63
N GLY A 675 -30.42 17.32 34.65
CA GLY A 675 -30.44 16.74 36.01
C GLY A 675 -29.87 17.64 37.10
N LYS A 676 -29.96 17.20 38.37
CA LYS A 676 -29.37 17.91 39.51
C LYS A 676 -27.87 17.59 39.62
N ASN A 677 -27.03 18.61 39.73
CA ASN A 677 -25.62 18.45 40.07
C ASN A 677 -25.49 18.10 41.57
N THR A 678 -25.20 16.85 41.88
CA THR A 678 -25.08 16.27 43.23
C THR A 678 -23.74 16.54 43.89
N GLN A 679 -22.69 16.88 43.12
CA GLN A 679 -21.36 17.23 43.65
C GLN A 679 -21.41 18.33 44.73
N ARG A 680 -22.29 19.33 44.57
CA ARG A 680 -22.42 20.44 45.52
C ARG A 680 -23.02 19.98 46.85
N GLU A 681 -23.96 19.05 46.83
CA GLU A 681 -24.56 18.46 48.03
C GLU A 681 -23.55 17.56 48.75
N THR A 682 -22.79 16.75 48.01
CA THR A 682 -21.70 15.92 48.55
C THR A 682 -20.59 16.77 49.19
N ASN A 683 -20.15 17.84 48.54
CA ASN A 683 -19.15 18.78 49.10
C ASN A 683 -19.70 19.53 50.33
N TYR A 684 -20.98 19.86 50.34
CA TYR A 684 -21.63 20.50 51.48
C TYR A 684 -21.74 19.55 52.68
N ALA A 685 -22.11 18.28 52.45
CA ALA A 685 -22.22 17.25 53.49
C ALA A 685 -20.87 16.89 54.12
N VAL A 686 -19.79 16.91 53.33
CA VAL A 686 -18.42 16.60 53.80
C VAL A 686 -17.69 17.86 54.29
N GLY A 687 -18.25 19.06 54.07
CA GLY A 687 -17.69 20.34 54.52
C GLY A 687 -16.39 20.76 53.82
N ILE A 688 -16.05 20.13 52.68
CA ILE A 688 -14.81 20.32 51.94
C ILE A 688 -15.13 20.41 50.44
N SER A 689 -14.49 21.34 49.73
CA SER A 689 -14.62 21.47 48.27
C SER A 689 -13.75 20.42 47.56
N LEU A 690 -14.33 19.26 47.25
CA LEU A 690 -13.63 18.16 46.57
C LEU A 690 -13.95 18.13 45.06
N PRO A 691 -12.99 17.69 44.22
CA PRO A 691 -13.26 17.33 42.82
C PRO A 691 -14.31 16.22 42.71
N CYS A 692 -15.07 16.21 41.62
CA CYS A 692 -16.13 15.24 41.38
C CYS A 692 -15.60 13.80 41.42
N ALA A 693 -16.22 12.97 42.26
CA ALA A 693 -15.91 11.54 42.41
C ALA A 693 -17.06 10.63 41.91
N GLU A 694 -18.14 11.21 41.40
CA GLU A 694 -19.35 10.54 40.89
C GLU A 694 -19.12 10.13 39.41
N PHE A 695 -18.20 9.18 39.21
CA PHE A 695 -17.78 8.76 37.86
C PHE A 695 -18.91 8.05 37.10
N ASP A 696 -19.86 7.48 37.83
CA ASP A 696 -21.09 6.88 37.33
C ASP A 696 -21.98 7.90 36.58
N MET A 697 -21.87 9.20 36.87
CA MET A 697 -22.64 10.24 36.16
C MET A 697 -21.90 10.83 34.95
N CYS A 698 -20.70 10.33 34.60
CA CYS A 698 -19.88 10.92 33.54
C CYS A 698 -20.56 10.88 32.16
N TYR A 699 -21.40 9.87 31.88
CA TYR A 699 -22.10 9.74 30.60
C TYR A 699 -23.08 10.88 30.30
N LYS A 700 -23.54 11.59 31.34
CA LYS A 700 -24.43 12.76 31.25
C LYS A 700 -23.73 14.11 31.47
N CYS A 701 -22.40 14.09 31.66
CA CYS A 701 -21.63 15.26 32.08
C CYS A 701 -20.95 15.94 30.90
N GLN A 702 -21.30 17.20 30.63
CA GLN A 702 -20.71 18.01 29.55
C GLN A 702 -19.21 18.30 29.73
N SER A 703 -18.75 18.24 30.99
CA SER A 703 -17.32 18.40 31.32
C SER A 703 -16.49 17.15 31.04
N ALA A 704 -17.13 15.99 30.83
CA ALA A 704 -16.44 14.75 30.51
C ALA A 704 -15.94 14.79 29.06
N LYS A 705 -14.75 14.23 28.83
CA LYS A 705 -14.18 13.99 27.51
C LYS A 705 -13.54 12.60 27.48
N ALA A 706 -13.78 11.85 26.43
CA ALA A 706 -13.07 10.62 26.15
C ALA A 706 -11.67 10.93 25.63
N VAL A 707 -10.80 9.94 25.63
CA VAL A 707 -9.40 10.10 25.25
C VAL A 707 -9.01 8.97 24.31
N ASP A 708 -8.52 9.35 23.13
CA ASP A 708 -7.99 8.43 22.12
C ASP A 708 -6.59 7.93 22.52
N ASP A 709 -6.55 7.09 23.56
CA ASP A 709 -5.36 6.48 24.16
C ASP A 709 -5.66 5.05 24.59
N VAL A 710 -4.73 4.12 24.31
CA VAL A 710 -4.91 2.67 24.56
C VAL A 710 -5.30 2.37 26.00
N GLU A 711 -4.71 3.09 26.98
CA GLU A 711 -5.00 2.84 28.39
C GLU A 711 -6.38 3.41 28.80
N ALA A 712 -6.74 4.57 28.26
CA ALA A 712 -8.05 5.18 28.50
C ALA A 712 -9.19 4.33 27.91
N VAL A 713 -9.02 3.87 26.67
CA VAL A 713 -10.00 3.01 25.98
C VAL A 713 -10.08 1.63 26.63
N TYR A 714 -8.96 1.06 27.08
CA TYR A 714 -8.95 -0.20 27.83
C TYR A 714 -9.75 -0.12 29.15
N LYS A 715 -9.65 1.00 29.88
CA LYS A 715 -10.48 1.24 31.07
C LYS A 715 -11.96 1.35 30.73
N LEU A 716 -12.30 2.07 29.66
CA LEU A 716 -13.69 2.25 29.22
C LEU A 716 -14.33 0.91 28.80
N ILE A 717 -13.63 0.09 28.01
CA ILE A 717 -14.05 -1.28 27.66
C ILE A 717 -14.28 -2.11 28.92
N SER A 718 -13.33 -2.06 29.86
CA SER A 718 -13.42 -2.81 31.12
C SER A 718 -14.62 -2.37 31.96
N TYR A 719 -14.96 -1.07 31.95
CA TYR A 719 -16.10 -0.55 32.69
C TYR A 719 -17.44 -0.94 32.07
N ILE A 720 -17.55 -0.90 30.73
CA ILE A 720 -18.73 -1.39 30.01
C ILE A 720 -18.96 -2.88 30.29
N ASP A 721 -17.91 -3.68 30.26
CA ASP A 721 -18.00 -5.12 30.55
C ASP A 721 -18.50 -5.39 31.97
N VAL A 722 -18.05 -4.61 32.96
CA VAL A 722 -18.55 -4.70 34.34
C VAL A 722 -20.00 -4.24 34.45
N LEU A 723 -20.42 -3.20 33.72
CA LEU A 723 -21.83 -2.75 33.68
C LEU A 723 -22.74 -3.83 33.08
N LYS A 724 -22.29 -4.52 32.02
CA LYS A 724 -23.03 -5.64 31.41
C LYS A 724 -23.16 -6.83 32.35
N GLU A 725 -22.09 -7.24 33.00
CA GLU A 725 -22.15 -8.33 34.01
C GLU A 725 -23.08 -7.95 35.18
N THR A 726 -23.07 -6.68 35.57
CA THR A 726 -23.96 -6.16 36.62
C THR A 726 -25.43 -6.24 36.19
N LEU A 727 -25.72 -5.94 34.92
CA LEU A 727 -27.06 -6.07 34.36
C LEU A 727 -27.52 -7.54 34.31
N ASP A 728 -26.61 -8.46 34.00
CA ASP A 728 -26.90 -9.91 34.03
C ASP A 728 -27.20 -10.41 35.46
N MET A 729 -26.51 -9.86 36.47
CA MET A 729 -26.71 -10.21 37.88
C MET A 729 -27.97 -9.57 38.50
N TYR A 730 -28.37 -8.40 38.01
CA TYR A 730 -29.54 -7.66 38.48
C TYR A 730 -30.42 -7.27 37.28
N PRO A 731 -31.19 -8.21 36.71
CA PRO A 731 -31.98 -7.97 35.50
C PRO A 731 -33.07 -6.91 35.67
N ASP A 732 -33.52 -6.69 36.92
CA ASP A 732 -34.49 -5.66 37.30
C ASP A 732 -33.87 -4.26 37.46
N ALA A 733 -32.56 -4.11 37.22
CA ALA A 733 -31.90 -2.82 37.30
C ALA A 733 -32.46 -1.82 36.25
N LYS A 734 -32.59 -0.56 36.66
CA LYS A 734 -33.30 0.53 35.94
C LYS A 734 -32.83 0.73 34.49
N SER A 735 -33.71 1.32 33.65
CA SER A 735 -33.37 1.74 32.27
C SER A 735 -32.10 2.60 32.17
N ASP A 736 -31.73 3.27 33.26
CA ASP A 736 -30.55 4.11 33.38
C ASP A 736 -29.21 3.38 33.14
N ILE A 737 -29.12 2.07 33.46
CA ILE A 737 -27.90 1.28 33.19
C ILE A 737 -27.78 0.94 31.71
N HIS A 738 -28.90 0.63 31.04
CA HIS A 738 -28.93 0.39 29.60
C HIS A 738 -28.51 1.66 28.83
N GLU A 739 -29.08 2.81 29.19
CA GLU A 739 -28.72 4.11 28.62
C GLU A 739 -27.22 4.41 28.81
N LYS A 740 -26.67 4.09 29.99
CA LYS A 740 -25.25 4.29 30.30
C LYS A 740 -24.33 3.40 29.46
N ILE A 741 -24.66 2.12 29.30
CA ILE A 741 -23.90 1.17 28.47
C ILE A 741 -23.89 1.67 27.03
N GLU A 742 -25.06 2.00 26.49
CA GLU A 742 -25.22 2.49 25.12
C GLU A 742 -24.38 3.74 24.85
N GLN A 743 -24.41 4.72 25.77
CA GLN A 743 -23.64 5.96 25.64
C GLN A 743 -22.12 5.75 25.69
N PHE A 744 -21.64 4.81 26.52
CA PHE A 744 -20.22 4.49 26.58
C PHE A 744 -19.75 3.64 25.39
N GLU A 745 -20.58 2.73 24.88
CA GLU A 745 -20.31 2.00 23.64
C GLU A 745 -20.26 2.95 22.44
N TYR A 746 -21.21 3.87 22.36
CA TYR A 746 -21.20 4.92 21.35
C TYR A 746 -19.95 5.80 21.44
N THR A 747 -19.49 6.08 22.67
CA THR A 747 -18.23 6.80 22.89
C THR A 747 -17.02 5.99 22.41
N LEU A 748 -17.02 4.66 22.53
CA LEU A 748 -15.93 3.81 22.04
C LEU A 748 -15.78 3.84 20.52
N ASP A 749 -16.86 4.01 19.77
CA ASP A 749 -16.83 4.10 18.30
C ASP A 749 -16.01 5.29 17.78
N GLY A 750 -15.70 6.27 18.64
CA GLY A 750 -14.83 7.39 18.31
C GLY A 750 -13.33 7.11 18.43
N ALA A 751 -12.91 5.97 19.01
CA ALA A 751 -11.49 5.64 19.19
C ALA A 751 -10.83 5.26 17.86
N SER A 752 -9.55 5.59 17.68
CA SER A 752 -8.81 5.18 16.49
C SER A 752 -8.62 3.66 16.44
N ASP A 753 -8.56 3.08 15.24
CA ASP A 753 -8.44 1.62 15.06
C ASP A 753 -7.24 1.03 15.82
N ASP A 754 -6.08 1.71 15.79
CA ASP A 754 -4.87 1.25 16.47
C ASP A 754 -4.99 1.33 18.00
N VAL A 755 -5.72 2.32 18.51
CA VAL A 755 -6.00 2.49 19.94
C VAL A 755 -7.02 1.45 20.40
N PHE A 756 -8.11 1.26 19.66
CA PHE A 756 -9.14 0.29 19.96
C PHE A 756 -8.60 -1.14 19.89
N ASP A 757 -7.89 -1.51 18.82
CA ASP A 757 -7.26 -2.82 18.68
C ASP A 757 -6.21 -3.05 19.77
N GLY A 758 -5.42 -2.02 20.10
CA GLY A 758 -4.47 -2.04 21.19
C GLY A 758 -5.13 -2.29 22.55
N ALA A 759 -6.25 -1.63 22.82
CA ALA A 759 -7.03 -1.76 24.04
C ALA A 759 -7.73 -3.12 24.12
N MET A 760 -8.36 -3.58 23.04
CA MET A 760 -9.02 -4.87 22.94
C MET A 760 -8.02 -6.03 23.08
N LYS A 761 -6.80 -5.87 22.54
CA LYS A 761 -5.72 -6.83 22.76
C LYS A 761 -5.29 -6.88 24.24
N ARG A 762 -5.25 -5.75 24.95
CA ARG A 762 -5.01 -5.73 26.39
C ARG A 762 -6.13 -6.41 27.16
N PHE A 763 -7.38 -6.07 26.86
CA PHE A 763 -8.55 -6.70 27.48
C PHE A 763 -8.56 -8.22 27.28
N ASN A 764 -8.32 -8.70 26.07
CA ASN A 764 -8.28 -10.14 25.78
C ASN A 764 -7.09 -10.88 26.43
N SER A 765 -5.97 -10.19 26.68
CA SER A 765 -4.76 -10.81 27.25
C SER A 765 -4.64 -10.66 28.77
N GLN A 766 -5.20 -9.60 29.35
CA GLN A 766 -5.08 -9.23 30.76
C GLN A 766 -6.42 -9.23 31.50
N SER A 767 -7.53 -9.54 30.80
CA SER A 767 -8.90 -9.38 31.29
C SER A 767 -9.21 -7.91 31.62
N ARG A 768 -10.05 -7.65 32.64
CA ARG A 768 -10.45 -6.31 33.04
C ARG A 768 -9.27 -5.50 33.58
N HIS A 769 -9.29 -4.20 33.29
CA HIS A 769 -8.31 -3.27 33.80
C HIS A 769 -8.32 -3.29 35.36
N PRO A 770 -7.16 -3.40 36.05
CA PRO A 770 -7.10 -3.61 37.52
C PRO A 770 -7.72 -2.52 38.39
N ARG A 771 -7.96 -1.32 37.83
CA ARG A 771 -8.65 -0.21 38.51
C ARG A 771 -10.17 -0.20 38.31
N VAL A 772 -10.71 -1.17 37.59
CA VAL A 772 -12.15 -1.30 37.34
C VAL A 772 -12.60 -2.61 37.99
N SER A 773 -13.44 -2.49 39.01
CA SER A 773 -14.00 -3.61 39.76
C SER A 773 -15.53 -3.58 39.73
N LEU A 774 -16.16 -4.69 40.11
CA LEU A 774 -17.61 -4.79 40.22
C LEU A 774 -18.21 -3.74 41.18
N ASP A 775 -17.46 -3.35 42.22
CA ASP A 775 -17.88 -2.31 43.16
C ASP A 775 -18.14 -0.96 42.47
N HIS A 776 -17.45 -0.67 41.37
CA HIS A 776 -17.64 0.56 40.59
C HIS A 776 -18.97 0.58 39.82
N ALA A 777 -19.55 -0.59 39.51
CA ALA A 777 -20.84 -0.72 38.85
C ALA A 777 -22.00 -0.95 39.83
N LEU A 778 -21.75 -1.58 41.00
CA LEU A 778 -22.75 -1.71 42.06
C LEU A 778 -23.22 -0.35 42.61
N LEU A 779 -22.30 0.62 42.68
CA LEU A 779 -22.62 2.03 42.99
C LEU A 779 -23.51 2.71 41.93
N SER A 780 -23.65 2.12 40.74
CA SER A 780 -24.53 2.64 39.68
C SER A 780 -25.94 2.06 39.71
N ILE A 781 -26.23 1.09 40.60
CA ILE A 781 -27.55 0.44 40.74
C ILE A 781 -28.38 1.09 41.86
N TYR A 782 -27.73 1.52 42.95
CA TYR A 782 -28.34 2.16 44.13
C TYR A 782 -28.17 3.67 44.08
#